data_AF-A0A367ZFS9-F1
#
_entry.id   AF-A0A367ZFS9-F1
#
_cell.length_a   1.000
_cell.length_b   1.000
_cell.length_c   1.000
_cell.angle_alpha   90.00
_cell.angle_beta   90.00
_cell.angle_gamma   90.00
#
_symmetry.space_group_name_H-M   'P 1'
#
loop_
_entity.id
_entity.type
_entity.pdbx_description
1 polymer ?
#
loop_
_entity_poly.entity_id
_entity_poly.type
_entity_poly.pdbx_seq_one_letter_code
_entity_poly.pdbx_strand_id
1 'polypeptide(L)'
;MLPLRFRLIGLLLGSFALACNLPGFLLPPQTDSEAPLSPTATSTPDFFLIPTPAPTATPYPTVVPATSIASGERALSNGDWERALQEFRQAASATEDSDLQAAALLGEGKARYEVGDYRGAINLLEQLLRQYPQSAHVPYAYFVLGECYNALQRYTEAADAFLNYLAYRSGVVDAYVLNLRGDALMAAGRYSEAANDYRAALQAPSFLDPLDIQVKLARTHALAGDYQTAIALYDDVYNRTSSDAVKAQMAYLKGQAFTALGQLQEAYAAYLDAVNNYPTAYDSYQALVILVEAGVPVDDLNRGIVDYFAGQYGVALAAFDRYFQKGGSNRATALYYYGLTLRASGAFEKAIKAWDTLIAEFPEDRFWDDAWEQKAYTLWNFMKEYNAAIEVLLNFVQTAPNHPRAAEFLFDAGLVAEMDGQLQRAAEIWEKLEPQYPASEYTYRGIFLAGISRYRSGDLNGALVLFSRAVSLAPNPRDRAAAYLWQGKCQKAIGDEAAAQVTWGQAVNIDPTGYYSERARELILGQAPFTPPQMFDLAVDLESERREAEQWLRSTFQIGAEVDLSGMGELANDARYQRGLELWRLGLYDEARREFEDLRIAVSQDAVNSFRLTNAMLELGAYRLAIFSARQVLNLAGYDDATSVSAPLYFNHVRFGLYFSDLILPTAQKYQLHPLLLFSIVRQESAFEGFVRSSAGARGLMQIMPATGDEIAQNLGWPPNYTAIDLYRPQVSVEFGAYYLARWRDYFQGDLYAALAAYNGGPGNAMAWHKLANGDPDLFLEVIRFSETRDYIRGIYEIFGLYRRIYNRTP
;
A
#
# COMPACT_ATOMS: atom_id res chain seq x y z
N MET A 1 -3.10 18.82 6.23
CA MET A 1 -2.90 17.55 5.49
C MET A 1 -3.99 17.44 4.45
N LEU A 2 -3.77 17.97 3.24
CA LEU A 2 -4.60 17.73 2.05
C LEU A 2 -3.76 16.85 1.10
N PRO A 3 -4.34 15.83 0.45
CA PRO A 3 -3.60 15.07 -0.56
C PRO A 3 -3.44 15.93 -1.81
N LEU A 4 -2.19 16.19 -2.19
CA LEU A 4 -1.86 16.78 -3.49
C LEU A 4 -2.44 15.87 -4.60
N ARG A 5 -3.24 16.48 -5.47
CA ARG A 5 -3.74 15.88 -6.70
C ARG A 5 -2.58 15.71 -7.67
N PHE A 6 -1.82 14.62 -7.56
CA PHE A 6 -1.11 14.07 -8.71
C PHE A 6 -2.13 13.33 -9.58
N ARG A 7 -2.74 14.04 -10.53
CA ARG A 7 -3.44 13.42 -11.67
C ARG A 7 -2.42 12.91 -12.69
N LEU A 8 -1.55 11.98 -12.25
CA LEU A 8 -0.62 11.24 -13.12
C LEU A 8 -0.68 9.72 -12.87
N ILE A 9 -1.65 9.25 -12.08
CA ILE A 9 -1.88 7.81 -11.86
C ILE A 9 -2.75 7.18 -12.97
N GLY A 10 -3.32 7.98 -13.88
CA GLY A 10 -4.15 7.47 -14.99
C GLY A 10 -3.40 6.97 -16.24
N LEU A 11 -2.09 7.23 -16.37
CA LEU A 11 -1.32 6.93 -17.59
C LEU A 11 -0.09 6.03 -17.37
N LEU A 12 0.22 5.66 -16.12
CA LEU A 12 1.24 4.66 -15.78
C LEU A 12 0.74 3.21 -15.84
N LEU A 13 -0.59 3.00 -15.99
CA LEU A 13 -1.18 1.67 -16.23
C LEU A 13 -1.09 1.20 -17.69
N GLY A 14 -0.60 2.04 -18.62
CA GLY A 14 -0.46 1.69 -20.04
C GLY A 14 0.93 1.20 -20.49
N SER A 15 1.94 1.23 -19.62
CA SER A 15 3.33 0.90 -19.97
C SER A 15 3.95 -0.27 -19.20
N PHE A 16 3.17 -0.99 -18.38
CA PHE A 16 3.61 -2.24 -17.74
C PHE A 16 3.37 -3.51 -18.59
N ALA A 17 2.74 -3.39 -19.76
CA ALA A 17 2.41 -4.56 -20.60
C ALA A 17 3.33 -4.81 -21.81
N LEU A 18 4.39 -4.01 -22.04
CA LEU A 18 5.29 -4.17 -23.20
C LEU A 18 6.79 -4.03 -22.88
N ALA A 19 7.23 -4.54 -21.73
CA ALA A 19 8.65 -4.75 -21.43
C ALA A 19 9.02 -6.22 -21.16
N CYS A 20 8.16 -7.17 -21.54
CA CYS A 20 8.48 -8.60 -21.56
C CYS A 20 8.39 -9.13 -22.99
N ASN A 21 9.44 -8.85 -23.78
CA ASN A 21 9.95 -9.69 -24.88
C ASN A 21 11.06 -8.92 -25.62
N LEU A 22 12.25 -8.89 -25.02
CA LEU A 22 13.49 -8.71 -25.77
C LEU A 22 14.19 -10.07 -25.84
N PRO A 23 14.50 -10.61 -27.02
CA PRO A 23 15.28 -11.83 -27.14
C PRO A 23 16.75 -11.54 -26.82
N GLY A 24 17.30 -12.29 -25.86
CA GLY A 24 18.71 -12.67 -25.75
C GLY A 24 19.77 -11.57 -25.88
N PHE A 25 20.13 -10.91 -24.77
CA PHE A 25 21.48 -10.39 -24.62
C PHE A 25 22.38 -11.49 -24.05
N LEU A 26 23.06 -12.19 -24.95
CA LEU A 26 24.24 -12.98 -24.61
C LEU A 26 25.31 -12.04 -24.05
N LEU A 27 25.83 -12.36 -22.87
CA LEU A 27 27.02 -11.75 -22.29
C LEU A 27 28.19 -11.84 -23.30
N PRO A 28 29.00 -10.78 -23.50
CA PRO A 28 30.21 -10.90 -24.30
C PRO A 28 31.24 -11.82 -23.62
N PRO A 29 32.09 -12.52 -24.40
CA PRO A 29 33.02 -13.50 -23.85
C PRO A 29 34.12 -12.83 -23.01
N GLN A 30 34.48 -13.49 -21.92
CA GLN A 30 35.61 -13.14 -21.08
C GLN A 30 36.89 -13.09 -21.92
N THR A 31 37.62 -11.98 -21.81
CA THR A 31 39.02 -11.91 -22.21
C THR A 31 39.86 -12.01 -20.95
N ASP A 32 40.74 -13.01 -20.95
CA ASP A 32 41.68 -13.28 -19.87
C ASP A 32 42.74 -12.18 -19.73
N SER A 33 43.22 -12.08 -18.48
CA SER A 33 44.51 -11.51 -18.04
C SER A 33 44.60 -10.01 -17.82
N GLU A 34 44.43 -9.59 -16.55
CA GLU A 34 45.57 -9.09 -15.75
C GLU A 34 45.30 -9.31 -14.25
N ALA A 35 46.37 -9.65 -13.51
CA ALA A 35 46.32 -10.23 -12.17
C ALA A 35 45.69 -9.31 -11.10
N PRO A 36 44.93 -9.85 -10.12
CA PRO A 36 44.37 -9.06 -9.05
C PRO A 36 45.46 -8.60 -8.07
N LEU A 37 45.56 -7.28 -7.87
CA LEU A 37 46.20 -6.73 -6.69
C LEU A 37 45.33 -7.04 -5.47
N SER A 38 45.91 -7.73 -4.49
CA SER A 38 45.27 -8.08 -3.23
C SER A 38 44.67 -6.87 -2.54
N PRO A 39 43.37 -6.86 -2.19
CA PRO A 39 42.82 -5.82 -1.35
C PRO A 39 43.25 -6.03 0.10
N THR A 40 43.83 -4.98 0.69
CA THR A 40 44.05 -4.85 2.12
C THR A 40 42.71 -4.98 2.83
N ALA A 41 42.60 -5.97 3.72
CA ALA A 41 41.41 -6.19 4.54
C ALA A 41 41.20 -4.99 5.47
N THR A 42 40.12 -4.23 5.25
CA THR A 42 39.55 -3.38 6.29
C THR A 42 38.66 -4.27 7.14
N SER A 43 39.07 -4.50 8.39
CA SER A 43 38.33 -5.31 9.36
C SER A 43 36.97 -4.68 9.67
N THR A 44 35.90 -5.37 9.29
CA THR A 44 34.54 -5.16 9.81
C THR A 44 34.46 -5.63 11.27
N PRO A 45 33.73 -4.94 12.16
CA PRO A 45 33.53 -5.42 13.52
C PRO A 45 32.61 -6.64 13.53
N ASP A 46 33.07 -7.73 14.14
CA ASP A 46 32.23 -8.88 14.51
C ASP A 46 31.13 -8.41 15.47
N PHE A 47 29.87 -8.66 15.10
CA PHE A 47 28.73 -8.45 15.99
C PHE A 47 28.72 -9.57 17.04
N PHE A 48 29.24 -9.29 18.23
CA PHE A 48 29.10 -10.19 19.37
C PHE A 48 27.68 -10.08 19.94
N LEU A 49 26.80 -11.00 19.52
CA LEU A 49 25.67 -11.40 20.36
C LEU A 49 26.27 -12.00 21.64
N ILE A 50 26.00 -11.41 22.80
CA ILE A 50 26.32 -12.04 24.08
C ILE A 50 25.42 -13.29 24.19
N PRO A 51 25.97 -14.51 24.11
CA PRO A 51 25.18 -15.71 24.25
C PRO A 51 24.83 -15.87 25.73
N THR A 52 23.54 -15.98 26.04
CA THR A 52 23.07 -16.47 27.33
C THR A 52 23.62 -17.90 27.55
N PRO A 53 24.10 -18.28 28.74
CA PRO A 53 24.63 -19.62 28.96
C PRO A 53 23.56 -20.68 28.64
N ALA A 54 23.95 -21.67 27.83
CA ALA A 54 23.10 -22.81 27.51
C ALA A 54 22.75 -23.58 28.80
N PRO A 55 21.46 -23.84 29.10
CA PRO A 55 21.11 -24.72 30.19
C PRO A 55 21.64 -26.13 29.90
N THR A 56 22.28 -26.73 30.91
CA THR A 56 22.68 -28.13 30.94
C THR A 56 21.52 -29.02 30.49
N ALA A 57 21.78 -29.96 29.57
CA ALA A 57 20.77 -30.88 29.04
C ALA A 57 20.07 -31.66 30.16
N THR A 58 18.87 -31.21 30.52
CA THR A 58 17.87 -31.97 31.26
C THR A 58 17.13 -32.90 30.29
N PRO A 59 16.61 -34.05 30.77
CA PRO A 59 15.93 -35.02 29.91
C PRO A 59 14.78 -34.33 29.16
N TYR A 60 14.58 -34.73 27.89
CA TYR A 60 13.55 -34.22 26.96
C TYR A 60 12.30 -33.72 27.71
N PRO A 61 11.91 -32.43 27.55
CA PRO A 61 10.75 -31.92 28.25
C PRO A 61 9.50 -32.65 27.76
N THR A 62 8.70 -33.14 28.72
CA THR A 62 7.32 -33.54 28.48
C THR A 62 6.61 -32.35 27.84
N VAL A 63 6.24 -32.48 26.56
CA VAL A 63 5.60 -31.39 25.81
C VAL A 63 4.24 -31.11 26.44
N VAL A 64 4.01 -29.86 26.87
CA VAL A 64 2.74 -29.44 27.46
C VAL A 64 1.75 -29.19 26.33
N PRO A 65 0.61 -29.90 26.23
CA PRO A 65 -0.30 -29.81 25.09
C PRO A 65 -0.78 -28.39 24.78
N ALA A 66 -1.07 -27.58 25.81
CA ALA A 66 -1.44 -26.17 25.65
C ALA A 66 -0.32 -25.33 24.98
N THR A 67 0.95 -25.64 25.25
CA THR A 67 2.07 -24.95 24.58
C THR A 67 2.22 -25.36 23.12
N SER A 68 1.90 -26.60 22.76
CA SER A 68 1.92 -27.07 21.37
C SER A 68 0.74 -26.51 20.56
N ILE A 69 -0.45 -26.35 21.15
CA ILE A 69 -1.57 -25.62 20.51
C ILE A 69 -1.16 -24.16 20.24
N ALA A 70 -0.63 -23.44 21.22
CA ALA A 70 -0.18 -22.06 21.02
C ALA A 70 0.96 -21.94 19.99
N SER A 71 1.86 -22.93 19.92
CA SER A 71 2.90 -23.03 18.88
C SER A 71 2.26 -23.24 17.50
N GLY A 72 1.26 -24.12 17.40
CA GLY A 72 0.50 -24.38 16.19
C GLY A 72 -0.30 -23.16 15.71
N GLU A 73 -0.95 -22.44 16.60
CA GLU A 73 -1.66 -21.19 16.29
C GLU A 73 -0.71 -20.12 15.77
N ARG A 74 0.47 -19.98 16.38
CA ARG A 74 1.51 -19.05 15.90
C ARG A 74 2.06 -19.45 14.54
N ALA A 75 2.31 -20.74 14.32
CA ALA A 75 2.73 -21.22 13.01
C ALA A 75 1.66 -20.96 11.95
N LEU A 76 0.38 -21.20 12.28
CA LEU A 76 -0.75 -20.92 11.40
C LEU A 76 -0.84 -19.42 11.07
N SER A 77 -0.75 -18.53 12.06
CA SER A 77 -0.78 -17.08 11.85
C SER A 77 0.42 -16.55 11.07
N ASN A 78 1.60 -17.17 11.24
CA ASN A 78 2.78 -16.87 10.45
C ASN A 78 2.70 -17.40 9.00
N GLY A 79 1.69 -18.22 8.69
CA GLY A 79 1.54 -18.90 7.41
C GLY A 79 2.52 -20.07 7.23
N ASP A 80 3.12 -20.59 8.31
CA ASP A 80 3.92 -21.82 8.34
C ASP A 80 2.99 -23.02 8.58
N TRP A 81 2.22 -23.35 7.54
CA TRP A 81 1.12 -24.32 7.64
C TRP A 81 1.62 -25.75 7.92
N GLU A 82 2.79 -26.12 7.42
CA GLU A 82 3.38 -27.44 7.68
C GLU A 82 3.75 -27.61 9.16
N ARG A 83 4.39 -26.59 9.75
CA ARG A 83 4.68 -26.58 11.17
C ARG A 83 3.41 -26.56 12.01
N ALA A 84 2.40 -25.80 11.60
CA ALA A 84 1.10 -25.77 12.28
C ALA A 84 0.46 -27.18 12.35
N LEU A 85 0.46 -27.91 11.22
CA LEU A 85 -0.04 -29.29 11.17
C LEU A 85 0.71 -30.22 12.13
N GLN A 86 2.04 -30.10 12.20
CA GLN A 86 2.85 -30.92 13.09
C GLN A 86 2.50 -30.65 14.57
N GLU A 87 2.44 -29.38 14.95
CA GLU A 87 2.15 -28.95 16.32
C GLU A 87 0.74 -29.37 16.76
N PHE A 88 -0.28 -29.15 15.93
CA PHE A 88 -1.65 -29.55 16.29
C PHE A 88 -1.82 -31.07 16.42
N ARG A 89 -1.17 -31.87 15.55
CA ARG A 89 -1.17 -33.33 15.67
C ARG A 89 -0.51 -33.79 16.97
N GLN A 90 0.62 -33.16 17.31
CA GLN A 90 1.33 -33.46 18.54
C GLN A 90 0.46 -33.13 19.76
N ALA A 91 -0.14 -31.93 19.79
CA ALA A 91 -1.06 -31.51 20.84
C ALA A 91 -2.24 -32.48 21.03
N ALA A 92 -2.89 -32.88 19.93
CA ALA A 92 -4.02 -33.81 19.95
C ALA A 92 -3.64 -35.18 20.56
N SER A 93 -2.44 -35.66 20.28
CA SER A 93 -1.94 -36.95 20.80
C SER A 93 -1.45 -36.90 22.25
N ALA A 94 -1.16 -35.70 22.78
CA ALA A 94 -0.48 -35.52 24.06
C ALA A 94 -1.42 -35.15 25.23
N THR A 95 -2.73 -35.01 24.99
CA THR A 95 -3.72 -34.62 25.99
C THR A 95 -4.94 -35.54 26.01
N GLU A 96 -5.49 -35.76 27.20
CA GLU A 96 -6.80 -36.39 27.41
C GLU A 96 -7.91 -35.36 27.69
N ASP A 97 -7.56 -34.07 27.80
CA ASP A 97 -8.51 -32.98 27.99
C ASP A 97 -9.35 -32.78 26.72
N SER A 98 -10.67 -32.91 26.85
CA SER A 98 -11.60 -32.87 25.72
C SER A 98 -11.64 -31.52 25.00
N ASP A 99 -11.46 -30.41 25.73
CA ASP A 99 -11.46 -29.09 25.11
C ASP A 99 -10.15 -28.84 24.36
N LEU A 100 -9.01 -29.27 24.93
CA LEU A 100 -7.72 -29.19 24.21
C LEU A 100 -7.69 -30.11 22.98
N GLN A 101 -8.32 -31.29 23.03
CA GLN A 101 -8.47 -32.17 21.87
C GLN A 101 -9.33 -31.52 20.78
N ALA A 102 -10.46 -30.91 21.15
CA ALA A 102 -11.31 -30.19 20.21
C ALA A 102 -10.58 -28.97 19.60
N ALA A 103 -9.83 -28.21 20.39
CA ALA A 103 -9.01 -27.10 19.92
C ALA A 103 -7.93 -27.57 18.92
N ALA A 104 -7.23 -28.67 19.23
CA ALA A 104 -6.22 -29.24 18.34
C ALA A 104 -6.81 -29.76 17.02
N LEU A 105 -7.98 -30.40 17.04
CA LEU A 105 -8.69 -30.83 15.83
C LEU A 105 -9.14 -29.64 14.97
N LEU A 106 -9.65 -28.57 15.59
CA LEU A 106 -9.99 -27.34 14.88
C LEU A 106 -8.75 -26.69 14.25
N GLY A 107 -7.66 -26.58 15.01
CA GLY A 107 -6.39 -26.03 14.54
C GLY A 107 -5.81 -26.81 13.37
N GLU A 108 -5.75 -28.15 13.47
CA GLU A 108 -5.31 -29.00 12.36
C GLU A 108 -6.25 -28.88 11.15
N GLY A 109 -7.57 -28.83 11.39
CA GLY A 109 -8.56 -28.62 10.33
C GLY A 109 -8.34 -27.30 9.56
N LYS A 110 -8.10 -26.19 10.28
CA LYS A 110 -7.73 -24.89 9.68
C LYS A 110 -6.43 -24.98 8.90
N ALA A 111 -5.38 -25.57 9.48
CA ALA A 111 -4.10 -25.72 8.79
C ALA A 111 -4.21 -26.60 7.53
N ARG A 112 -5.07 -27.63 7.55
CA ARG A 112 -5.38 -28.46 6.36
C ARG A 112 -6.13 -27.69 5.28
N TYR A 113 -7.05 -26.81 5.67
CA TYR A 113 -7.73 -25.92 4.74
C TYR A 113 -6.72 -25.02 4.02
N GLU A 114 -5.78 -24.41 4.76
CA GLU A 114 -4.76 -23.52 4.19
C GLU A 114 -3.82 -24.23 3.19
N VAL A 115 -3.39 -25.47 3.47
CA VAL A 115 -2.58 -26.24 2.51
C VAL A 115 -3.38 -26.82 1.33
N GLY A 116 -4.70 -26.60 1.29
CA GLY A 116 -5.60 -27.11 0.25
C GLY A 116 -6.08 -28.56 0.43
N ASP A 117 -5.82 -29.18 1.59
CA ASP A 117 -6.35 -30.50 1.95
C ASP A 117 -7.77 -30.38 2.54
N TYR A 118 -8.71 -29.91 1.71
CA TYR A 118 -10.10 -29.67 2.13
C TYR A 118 -10.80 -30.94 2.60
N ARG A 119 -10.48 -32.11 2.02
CA ARG A 119 -11.08 -33.39 2.42
C ARG A 119 -10.55 -33.85 3.78
N GLY A 120 -9.25 -33.72 4.03
CA GLY A 120 -8.66 -34.00 5.34
C GLY A 120 -9.19 -33.06 6.41
N ALA A 121 -9.33 -31.77 6.09
CA ALA A 121 -9.95 -30.79 6.97
C ALA A 121 -11.39 -31.19 7.35
N ILE A 122 -12.23 -31.52 6.38
CA ILE A 122 -13.61 -31.97 6.61
C ILE A 122 -13.66 -33.17 7.56
N ASN A 123 -12.83 -34.19 7.34
CA ASN A 123 -12.81 -35.39 8.18
C ASN A 123 -12.51 -35.08 9.66
N LEU A 124 -11.56 -34.18 9.93
CA LEU A 124 -11.19 -33.75 11.28
C LEU A 124 -12.28 -32.89 11.93
N LEU A 125 -12.86 -31.97 11.17
CA LEU A 125 -13.91 -31.08 11.68
C LEU A 125 -15.19 -31.87 11.99
N GLU A 126 -15.56 -32.84 11.15
CA GLU A 126 -16.66 -33.74 11.47
C GLU A 126 -16.34 -34.66 12.67
N GLN A 127 -15.07 -35.08 12.83
CA GLN A 127 -14.66 -35.80 14.02
C GLN A 127 -14.86 -34.94 15.28
N LEU A 128 -14.46 -33.67 15.24
CA LEU A 128 -14.70 -32.71 16.32
C LEU A 128 -16.20 -32.63 16.65
N LEU A 129 -17.05 -32.44 15.65
CA LEU A 129 -18.50 -32.35 15.84
C LEU A 129 -19.12 -33.62 16.43
N ARG A 130 -18.62 -34.80 16.06
CA ARG A 130 -19.12 -36.09 16.57
C ARG A 130 -18.62 -36.40 17.99
N GLN A 131 -17.35 -36.14 18.28
CA GLN A 131 -16.70 -36.54 19.54
C GLN A 131 -16.87 -35.49 20.64
N TYR A 132 -16.95 -34.19 20.28
CA TYR A 132 -17.00 -33.08 21.22
C TYR A 132 -18.16 -32.11 20.91
N PRO A 133 -19.42 -32.58 20.83
CA PRO A 133 -20.57 -31.77 20.40
C PRO A 133 -20.94 -30.61 21.34
N GLN A 134 -20.38 -30.58 22.55
CA GLN A 134 -20.58 -29.50 23.53
C GLN A 134 -19.39 -28.54 23.62
N SER A 135 -18.33 -28.76 22.83
CA SER A 135 -17.15 -27.90 22.87
C SER A 135 -17.45 -26.50 22.35
N ALA A 136 -16.82 -25.49 22.94
CA ALA A 136 -16.87 -24.11 22.46
C ALA A 136 -16.33 -23.94 21.02
N HIS A 137 -15.63 -24.95 20.49
CA HIS A 137 -15.04 -24.95 19.15
C HIS A 137 -16.01 -25.40 18.03
N VAL A 138 -17.18 -25.96 18.39
CA VAL A 138 -18.19 -26.46 17.42
C VAL A 138 -18.62 -25.42 16.37
N PRO A 139 -18.92 -24.16 16.71
CA PRO A 139 -19.34 -23.18 15.72
C PRO A 139 -18.24 -22.92 14.69
N TYR A 140 -17.00 -22.76 15.15
CA TYR A 140 -15.86 -22.50 14.26
C TYR A 140 -15.55 -23.70 13.35
N ALA A 141 -15.81 -24.94 13.81
CA ALA A 141 -15.73 -26.12 12.96
C ALA A 141 -16.76 -26.07 11.81
N TYR A 142 -18.00 -25.65 12.08
CA TYR A 142 -18.99 -25.44 11.02
C TYR A 142 -18.60 -24.34 10.04
N PHE A 143 -18.00 -23.24 10.51
CA PHE A 143 -17.55 -22.19 9.61
C PHE A 143 -16.48 -22.68 8.63
N VAL A 144 -15.42 -23.33 9.15
CA VAL A 144 -14.34 -23.87 8.31
C VAL A 144 -14.84 -25.00 7.40
N LEU A 145 -15.82 -25.80 7.83
CA LEU A 145 -16.51 -26.75 6.96
C LEU A 145 -17.21 -26.04 5.78
N GLY A 146 -17.89 -24.92 6.05
CA GLY A 146 -18.49 -24.09 5.01
C GLY A 146 -17.49 -23.63 3.97
N GLU A 147 -16.32 -23.15 4.41
CA GLU A 147 -15.22 -22.76 3.52
C GLU A 147 -14.65 -23.95 2.73
N CYS A 148 -14.41 -25.09 3.39
CA CYS A 148 -13.95 -26.32 2.72
C CYS A 148 -14.94 -26.79 1.65
N TYR A 149 -16.24 -26.78 1.94
CA TYR A 149 -17.27 -27.16 0.98
C TYR A 149 -17.36 -26.17 -0.18
N ASN A 150 -17.25 -24.86 0.07
CA ASN A 150 -17.18 -23.86 -0.99
C ASN A 150 -15.97 -24.08 -1.91
N ALA A 151 -14.79 -24.33 -1.34
CA ALA A 151 -13.57 -24.62 -2.11
C ALA A 151 -13.71 -25.88 -2.98
N LEU A 152 -14.47 -26.87 -2.51
CA LEU A 152 -14.83 -28.08 -3.26
C LEU A 152 -16.05 -27.92 -4.18
N GLN A 153 -16.61 -26.72 -4.31
CA GLN A 153 -17.84 -26.42 -5.07
C GLN A 153 -19.08 -27.21 -4.61
N ARG A 154 -19.07 -27.67 -3.35
CA ARG A 154 -20.17 -28.36 -2.65
C ARG A 154 -21.07 -27.33 -1.98
N TYR A 155 -21.68 -26.50 -2.81
CA TYR A 155 -22.32 -25.26 -2.36
C TYR A 155 -23.55 -25.47 -1.45
N THR A 156 -24.25 -26.59 -1.57
CA THR A 156 -25.38 -26.91 -0.68
C THR A 156 -24.87 -27.23 0.73
N GLU A 157 -23.86 -28.09 0.84
CA GLU A 157 -23.25 -28.39 2.14
C GLU A 157 -22.56 -27.17 2.76
N ALA A 158 -21.97 -26.31 1.93
CA ALA A 158 -21.41 -25.05 2.39
C ALA A 158 -22.48 -24.15 3.03
N ALA A 159 -23.61 -23.97 2.34
CA ALA A 159 -24.72 -23.18 2.84
C ALA A 159 -25.31 -23.75 4.15
N ASP A 160 -25.41 -25.08 4.26
CA ASP A 160 -25.88 -25.74 5.47
C ASP A 160 -24.88 -25.59 6.62
N ALA A 161 -23.58 -25.66 6.36
CA ALA A 161 -22.54 -25.46 7.37
C ALA A 161 -22.57 -24.02 7.92
N PHE A 162 -22.71 -23.00 7.06
CA PHE A 162 -22.89 -21.61 7.51
C PHE A 162 -24.20 -21.39 8.29
N LEU A 163 -25.29 -22.07 7.91
CA LEU A 163 -26.52 -22.04 8.68
C LEU A 163 -26.34 -22.64 10.08
N ASN A 164 -25.59 -23.75 10.19
CA ASN A 164 -25.27 -24.35 11.48
C ASN A 164 -24.40 -23.40 12.32
N TYR A 165 -23.41 -22.73 11.74
CA TYR A 165 -22.68 -21.68 12.47
C TYR A 165 -23.64 -20.64 13.07
N LEU A 166 -24.55 -20.09 12.26
CA LEU A 166 -25.53 -19.09 12.71
C LEU A 166 -26.46 -19.61 13.82
N ALA A 167 -26.79 -20.90 13.81
CA ALA A 167 -27.60 -21.51 14.86
C ALA A 167 -26.90 -21.51 16.24
N TYR A 168 -25.56 -21.58 16.28
CA TYR A 168 -24.78 -21.48 17.53
C TYR A 168 -24.32 -20.05 17.87
N ARG A 169 -24.21 -19.17 16.87
CA ARG A 169 -23.61 -17.82 16.97
C ARG A 169 -24.46 -16.76 16.26
N SER A 170 -25.73 -16.68 16.62
CA SER A 170 -26.66 -15.66 16.11
C SER A 170 -26.49 -14.30 16.76
N GLY A 171 -26.78 -13.23 16.01
CA GLY A 171 -26.83 -11.85 16.49
C GLY A 171 -25.48 -11.14 16.59
N VAL A 172 -24.38 -11.78 16.16
CA VAL A 172 -23.04 -11.19 16.24
C VAL A 172 -22.58 -10.79 14.84
N VAL A 173 -22.24 -11.76 13.99
CA VAL A 173 -21.66 -11.54 12.65
C VAL A 173 -22.61 -11.94 11.52
N ASP A 174 -23.92 -11.85 11.78
CA ASP A 174 -24.98 -12.39 10.91
C ASP A 174 -24.87 -11.86 9.48
N ALA A 175 -24.64 -10.57 9.29
CA ALA A 175 -24.50 -9.97 7.96
C ALA A 175 -23.39 -10.63 7.13
N TYR A 176 -22.25 -10.93 7.76
CA TYR A 176 -21.08 -11.53 7.11
C TYR A 176 -21.36 -12.97 6.70
N VAL A 177 -21.91 -13.76 7.62
CA VAL A 177 -22.16 -15.18 7.37
C VAL A 177 -23.37 -15.40 6.45
N LEU A 178 -24.40 -14.58 6.55
CA LEU A 178 -25.54 -14.59 5.62
C LEU A 178 -25.10 -14.18 4.21
N ASN A 179 -24.17 -13.23 4.07
CA ASN A 179 -23.59 -12.88 2.77
C ASN A 179 -22.81 -14.07 2.16
N LEU A 180 -21.99 -14.77 2.95
CA LEU A 180 -21.27 -15.97 2.52
C LEU A 180 -22.21 -17.15 2.17
N ARG A 181 -23.24 -17.36 2.99
CA ARG A 181 -24.27 -18.38 2.74
C ARG A 181 -25.10 -18.03 1.50
N GLY A 182 -25.46 -16.76 1.32
CA GLY A 182 -26.13 -16.26 0.12
C GLY A 182 -25.31 -16.55 -1.14
N ASP A 183 -23.99 -16.31 -1.11
CA ASP A 183 -23.08 -16.63 -2.21
C ASP A 183 -23.09 -18.14 -2.53
N ALA A 184 -23.01 -18.99 -1.51
CA ALA A 184 -23.10 -20.44 -1.67
C ALA A 184 -24.46 -20.88 -2.23
N LEU A 185 -25.57 -20.37 -1.69
CA LEU A 185 -26.93 -20.68 -2.16
C LEU A 185 -27.16 -20.23 -3.61
N MET A 186 -26.64 -19.05 -3.98
CA MET A 186 -26.71 -18.54 -5.35
C MET A 186 -25.94 -19.47 -6.31
N ALA A 187 -24.73 -19.89 -5.93
CA ALA A 187 -23.93 -20.85 -6.70
C ALA A 187 -24.58 -22.25 -6.78
N ALA A 188 -25.33 -22.66 -5.75
CA ALA A 188 -26.13 -23.89 -5.74
C ALA A 188 -27.42 -23.81 -6.57
N GLY A 189 -27.77 -22.65 -7.14
CA GLY A 189 -29.03 -22.43 -7.85
C GLY A 189 -30.26 -22.28 -6.94
N ARG A 190 -30.07 -22.13 -5.62
CA ARG A 190 -31.14 -21.95 -4.61
C ARG A 190 -31.47 -20.46 -4.45
N TYR A 191 -31.89 -19.82 -5.54
CA TYR A 191 -32.00 -18.35 -5.62
C TYR A 191 -32.97 -17.71 -4.61
N SER A 192 -34.10 -18.37 -4.30
CA SER A 192 -35.06 -17.82 -3.33
C SER A 192 -34.46 -17.73 -1.93
N GLU A 193 -33.67 -18.72 -1.52
CA GLU A 193 -33.00 -18.74 -0.23
C GLU A 193 -31.83 -17.74 -0.21
N ALA A 194 -31.04 -17.69 -1.28
CA ALA A 194 -29.98 -16.69 -1.43
C ALA A 194 -30.50 -15.25 -1.32
N ALA A 195 -31.63 -14.95 -1.99
CA ALA A 195 -32.25 -13.64 -1.93
C ALA A 195 -32.76 -13.29 -0.52
N ASN A 196 -33.24 -14.27 0.24
CA ASN A 196 -33.63 -14.08 1.64
C ASN A 196 -32.42 -13.78 2.52
N ASP A 197 -31.31 -14.51 2.32
CA ASP A 197 -30.08 -14.33 3.07
C ASP A 197 -29.43 -12.96 2.80
N TYR A 198 -29.34 -12.52 1.53
CA TYR A 198 -28.84 -11.19 1.21
C TYR A 198 -29.73 -10.08 1.80
N ARG A 199 -31.06 -10.25 1.78
CA ARG A 199 -31.98 -9.29 2.41
C ARG A 199 -31.79 -9.23 3.92
N ALA A 200 -31.61 -10.37 4.57
CA ALA A 200 -31.33 -10.43 6.00
C ALA A 200 -29.94 -9.83 6.32
N ALA A 201 -28.94 -10.05 5.47
CA ALA A 201 -27.62 -9.44 5.60
C ALA A 201 -27.67 -7.90 5.53
N LEU A 202 -28.48 -7.33 4.62
CA LEU A 202 -28.72 -5.89 4.51
C LEU A 202 -29.40 -5.28 5.76
N GLN A 203 -30.10 -6.09 6.55
CA GLN A 203 -30.79 -5.67 7.77
C GLN A 203 -29.92 -5.84 9.03
N ALA A 204 -28.86 -6.65 8.95
CA ALA A 204 -27.98 -6.95 10.06
C ALA A 204 -26.83 -5.91 10.17
N PRO A 205 -26.44 -5.48 11.39
CA PRO A 205 -25.36 -4.52 11.57
C PRO A 205 -23.99 -5.04 11.06
N SER A 206 -23.31 -4.28 10.19
CA SER A 206 -21.96 -4.61 9.69
C SER A 206 -21.25 -3.45 8.97
N PHE A 207 -19.98 -3.66 8.59
CA PHE A 207 -19.19 -2.80 7.67
C PHE A 207 -19.22 -3.25 6.21
N LEU A 208 -20.05 -4.24 5.86
CA LEU A 208 -20.21 -4.61 4.46
C LEU A 208 -20.85 -3.45 3.70
N ASP A 209 -20.40 -3.20 2.46
CA ASP A 209 -21.04 -2.20 1.60
C ASP A 209 -22.46 -2.68 1.26
N PRO A 210 -23.52 -1.96 1.68
CA PRO A 210 -24.88 -2.34 1.36
C PRO A 210 -25.15 -2.36 -0.14
N LEU A 211 -24.46 -1.54 -0.93
CA LEU A 211 -24.62 -1.53 -2.39
C LEU A 211 -24.08 -2.82 -3.01
N ASP A 212 -22.95 -3.34 -2.55
CA ASP A 212 -22.39 -4.62 -3.03
C ASP A 212 -23.35 -5.78 -2.77
N ILE A 213 -23.91 -5.86 -1.55
CA ILE A 213 -24.90 -6.91 -1.21
C ILE A 213 -26.18 -6.72 -2.04
N GLN A 214 -26.60 -5.49 -2.28
CA GLN A 214 -27.78 -5.20 -3.09
C GLN A 214 -27.58 -5.57 -4.56
N VAL A 215 -26.37 -5.40 -5.11
CA VAL A 215 -26.01 -5.90 -6.46
C VAL A 215 -26.08 -7.43 -6.49
N LYS A 216 -25.58 -8.13 -5.46
CA LYS A 216 -25.71 -9.60 -5.36
C LYS A 216 -27.18 -10.04 -5.30
N LEU A 217 -28.01 -9.35 -4.51
CA LEU A 217 -29.44 -9.59 -4.43
C LEU A 217 -30.13 -9.39 -5.79
N ALA A 218 -29.84 -8.28 -6.49
CA ALA A 218 -30.39 -7.99 -7.81
C ALA A 218 -30.00 -9.06 -8.84
N ARG A 219 -28.73 -9.47 -8.87
CA ARG A 219 -28.25 -10.57 -9.72
C ARG A 219 -28.91 -11.90 -9.39
N THR A 220 -29.18 -12.17 -8.11
CA THR A 220 -29.90 -13.37 -7.67
C THR A 220 -31.32 -13.41 -8.23
N HIS A 221 -32.04 -12.29 -8.20
CA HIS A 221 -33.36 -12.18 -8.83
C HIS A 221 -33.30 -12.38 -10.35
N ALA A 222 -32.30 -11.80 -11.04
CA ALA A 222 -32.11 -11.99 -12.47
C ALA A 222 -31.86 -13.47 -12.82
N LEU A 223 -31.01 -14.16 -12.06
CA LEU A 223 -30.75 -15.60 -12.24
C LEU A 223 -31.98 -16.47 -11.94
N ALA A 224 -32.85 -16.03 -11.03
CA ALA A 224 -34.14 -16.67 -10.77
C ALA A 224 -35.18 -16.44 -11.87
N GLY A 225 -34.88 -15.60 -12.87
CA GLY A 225 -35.82 -15.18 -13.91
C GLY A 225 -36.78 -14.06 -13.49
N ASP A 226 -36.63 -13.51 -12.28
CA ASP A 226 -37.38 -12.37 -11.78
C ASP A 226 -36.71 -11.06 -12.20
N TYR A 227 -36.70 -10.82 -13.51
CA TYR A 227 -36.02 -9.68 -14.11
C TYR A 227 -36.64 -8.34 -13.68
N GLN A 228 -37.95 -8.29 -13.41
CA GLN A 228 -38.61 -7.05 -12.97
C GLN A 228 -38.06 -6.58 -11.62
N THR A 229 -37.92 -7.48 -10.64
CA THR A 229 -37.33 -7.14 -9.34
C THR A 229 -35.85 -6.79 -9.48
N ALA A 230 -35.11 -7.54 -10.30
CA ALA A 230 -33.70 -7.26 -10.56
C ALA A 230 -33.49 -5.84 -11.12
N ILE A 231 -34.28 -5.44 -12.10
CA ILE A 231 -34.25 -4.09 -12.70
C ILE A 231 -34.52 -3.01 -11.65
N ALA A 232 -35.53 -3.19 -10.80
CA ALA A 232 -35.84 -2.22 -9.75
C ALA A 232 -34.69 -2.05 -8.75
N LEU A 233 -34.00 -3.15 -8.41
CA LEU A 233 -32.84 -3.11 -7.52
C LEU A 233 -31.61 -2.49 -8.19
N TYR A 234 -31.37 -2.76 -9.47
CA TYR A 234 -30.31 -2.08 -10.23
C TYR A 234 -30.54 -0.57 -10.30
N ASP A 235 -31.80 -0.14 -10.49
CA ASP A 235 -32.16 1.28 -10.48
C ASP A 235 -31.94 1.93 -9.12
N ASP A 236 -32.24 1.25 -8.01
CA ASP A 236 -31.95 1.78 -6.68
C ASP A 236 -30.44 1.98 -6.46
N VAL A 237 -29.62 0.98 -6.81
CA VAL A 237 -28.15 1.09 -6.72
C VAL A 237 -27.62 2.22 -7.61
N TYR A 238 -28.10 2.29 -8.85
CA TYR A 238 -27.73 3.33 -9.82
C TYR A 238 -28.00 4.74 -9.30
N ASN A 239 -29.16 4.95 -8.65
CA ASN A 239 -29.58 6.25 -8.15
C ASN A 239 -28.87 6.67 -6.87
N ARG A 240 -28.39 5.71 -6.07
CA ARG A 240 -27.72 5.98 -4.78
C ARG A 240 -26.21 6.12 -4.89
N THR A 241 -25.60 5.52 -5.91
CA THR A 241 -24.14 5.58 -6.11
C THR A 241 -23.72 6.87 -6.82
N SER A 242 -22.55 7.39 -6.46
CA SER A 242 -21.86 8.46 -7.20
C SER A 242 -20.76 7.93 -8.13
N SER A 243 -20.49 6.61 -8.12
CA SER A 243 -19.43 6.00 -8.92
C SER A 243 -19.91 5.73 -10.34
N ASP A 244 -19.32 6.43 -11.32
CA ASP A 244 -19.57 6.21 -12.75
C ASP A 244 -19.37 4.75 -13.17
N ALA A 245 -18.39 4.05 -12.57
CA ALA A 245 -18.16 2.64 -12.82
C ALA A 245 -19.32 1.76 -12.36
N VAL A 246 -19.87 2.02 -11.17
CA VAL A 246 -21.04 1.28 -10.65
C VAL A 246 -22.28 1.63 -11.46
N LYS A 247 -22.46 2.89 -11.88
CA LYS A 247 -23.59 3.28 -12.73
C LYS A 247 -23.54 2.59 -14.10
N ALA A 248 -22.38 2.55 -14.74
CA ALA A 248 -22.18 1.81 -15.99
C ALA A 248 -22.48 0.31 -15.81
N GLN A 249 -22.02 -0.29 -14.71
CA GLN A 249 -22.31 -1.68 -14.37
C GLN A 249 -23.81 -1.93 -14.22
N MET A 250 -24.52 -1.07 -13.48
CA MET A 250 -25.98 -1.21 -13.27
C MET A 250 -26.74 -1.04 -14.57
N ALA A 251 -26.37 -0.07 -15.40
CA ALA A 251 -26.97 0.15 -16.72
C ALA A 251 -26.75 -1.06 -17.66
N TYR A 252 -25.54 -1.64 -17.65
CA TYR A 252 -25.22 -2.85 -18.40
C TYR A 252 -26.05 -4.06 -17.93
N LEU A 253 -26.08 -4.33 -16.62
CA LEU A 253 -26.86 -5.45 -16.05
C LEU A 253 -28.36 -5.27 -16.28
N LYS A 254 -28.88 -4.04 -16.19
CA LYS A 254 -30.27 -3.70 -16.54
C LYS A 254 -30.57 -3.98 -18.01
N GLY A 255 -29.66 -3.64 -18.92
CA GLY A 255 -29.77 -3.98 -20.33
C GLY A 255 -29.85 -5.50 -20.58
N GLN A 256 -29.05 -6.28 -19.85
CA GLN A 256 -29.12 -7.75 -19.91
C GLN A 256 -30.47 -8.29 -19.44
N ALA A 257 -31.01 -7.75 -18.34
CA ALA A 257 -32.32 -8.14 -17.83
C ALA A 257 -33.46 -7.81 -18.81
N PHE A 258 -33.45 -6.63 -19.43
CA PHE A 258 -34.43 -6.29 -20.47
C PHE A 258 -34.31 -7.17 -21.72
N THR A 259 -33.08 -7.50 -22.12
CA THR A 259 -32.85 -8.43 -23.24
C THR A 259 -33.48 -9.79 -22.96
N ALA A 260 -33.32 -10.30 -21.74
CA ALA A 260 -33.93 -11.57 -21.32
C ALA A 260 -35.48 -11.53 -21.28
N LEU A 261 -36.07 -10.36 -21.06
CA LEU A 261 -37.52 -10.12 -21.16
C LEU A 261 -38.01 -9.94 -22.62
N GLY A 262 -37.11 -9.91 -23.61
CA GLY A 262 -37.45 -9.58 -25.00
C GLY A 262 -37.78 -8.10 -25.23
N GLN A 263 -37.49 -7.25 -24.25
CA GLN A 263 -37.73 -5.80 -24.27
C GLN A 263 -36.52 -5.09 -24.88
N LEU A 264 -36.29 -5.30 -26.18
CA LEU A 264 -35.07 -4.86 -26.85
C LEU A 264 -34.91 -3.33 -26.88
N GLN A 265 -36.00 -2.58 -26.95
CA GLN A 265 -35.94 -1.11 -26.98
C GLN A 265 -35.41 -0.57 -25.65
N GLU A 266 -35.90 -1.10 -24.54
CA GLU A 266 -35.49 -0.76 -23.19
C GLU A 266 -34.07 -1.27 -22.91
N ALA A 267 -33.71 -2.45 -23.42
CA ALA A 267 -32.36 -3.00 -23.33
C ALA A 267 -31.33 -2.06 -23.99
N TYR A 268 -31.57 -1.66 -25.23
CA TYR A 268 -30.67 -0.76 -25.95
C TYR A 268 -30.60 0.63 -25.30
N ALA A 269 -31.71 1.13 -24.75
CA ALA A 269 -31.69 2.37 -23.98
C ALA A 269 -30.76 2.28 -22.74
N ALA A 270 -30.80 1.16 -22.02
CA ALA A 270 -29.93 0.93 -20.86
C ALA A 270 -28.45 0.77 -21.26
N TYR A 271 -28.15 0.04 -22.33
CA TYR A 271 -26.77 -0.04 -22.84
C TYR A 271 -26.25 1.31 -23.34
N LEU A 272 -27.11 2.11 -24.00
CA LEU A 272 -26.76 3.46 -24.42
C LEU A 272 -26.53 4.39 -23.24
N ASP A 273 -27.22 4.21 -22.11
CA ASP A 273 -26.95 4.97 -20.88
C ASP A 273 -25.51 4.74 -20.37
N ALA A 274 -25.08 3.46 -20.32
CA ALA A 274 -23.71 3.11 -19.94
C ALA A 274 -22.68 3.80 -20.86
N VAL A 275 -22.86 3.68 -22.18
CA VAL A 275 -21.93 4.21 -23.18
C VAL A 275 -21.92 5.73 -23.23
N ASN A 276 -23.09 6.38 -23.18
CA ASN A 276 -23.19 7.82 -23.42
C ASN A 276 -22.87 8.66 -22.20
N ASN A 277 -23.19 8.16 -21.00
CA ASN A 277 -23.03 8.93 -19.77
C ASN A 277 -21.75 8.53 -19.01
N TYR A 278 -21.24 7.31 -19.22
CA TYR A 278 -20.07 6.79 -18.51
C TYR A 278 -19.03 6.18 -19.47
N PRO A 279 -18.57 6.90 -20.51
CA PRO A 279 -17.73 6.32 -21.56
C PRO A 279 -16.32 5.89 -21.12
N THR A 280 -15.92 6.19 -19.88
CA THR A 280 -14.61 5.80 -19.33
C THR A 280 -14.67 4.53 -18.48
N ALA A 281 -15.87 4.00 -18.21
CA ALA A 281 -16.07 2.82 -17.37
C ALA A 281 -15.89 1.50 -18.13
N TYR A 282 -15.46 0.45 -17.42
CA TYR A 282 -15.21 -0.87 -18.00
C TYR A 282 -16.46 -1.50 -18.63
N ASP A 283 -17.59 -1.50 -17.91
CA ASP A 283 -18.83 -2.11 -18.39
C ASP A 283 -19.44 -1.38 -19.61
N SER A 284 -19.05 -0.13 -19.86
CA SER A 284 -19.44 0.62 -21.06
C SER A 284 -18.90 -0.03 -22.33
N TYR A 285 -17.73 -0.68 -22.27
CA TYR A 285 -17.22 -1.45 -23.42
C TYR A 285 -18.08 -2.68 -23.71
N GLN A 286 -18.51 -3.41 -22.68
CA GLN A 286 -19.40 -4.56 -22.86
C GLN A 286 -20.76 -4.14 -23.46
N ALA A 287 -21.32 -3.03 -22.98
CA ALA A 287 -22.53 -2.43 -23.55
C ALA A 287 -22.32 -1.99 -25.01
N LEU A 288 -21.18 -1.36 -25.33
CA LEU A 288 -20.84 -0.91 -26.68
C LEU A 288 -20.78 -2.09 -27.68
N VAL A 289 -20.14 -3.20 -27.29
CA VAL A 289 -20.04 -4.39 -28.15
C VAL A 289 -21.44 -4.88 -28.55
N ILE A 290 -22.35 -5.01 -27.58
CA ILE A 290 -23.74 -5.45 -27.83
C ILE A 290 -24.45 -4.49 -28.78
N LEU A 291 -24.33 -3.18 -28.57
CA LEU A 291 -24.97 -2.17 -29.42
C LEU A 291 -24.45 -2.22 -30.86
N VAL A 292 -23.13 -2.38 -31.04
CA VAL A 292 -22.49 -2.46 -32.36
C VAL A 292 -22.91 -3.72 -33.10
N GLU A 293 -22.92 -4.88 -32.44
CA GLU A 293 -23.36 -6.16 -33.03
C GLU A 293 -24.84 -6.11 -33.45
N ALA A 294 -25.67 -5.43 -32.66
CA ALA A 294 -27.08 -5.23 -32.95
C ALA A 294 -27.36 -4.15 -34.03
N GLY A 295 -26.32 -3.45 -34.51
CA GLY A 295 -26.45 -2.36 -35.47
C GLY A 295 -27.15 -1.12 -34.90
N VAL A 296 -27.18 -0.96 -33.57
CA VAL A 296 -27.76 0.20 -32.90
C VAL A 296 -26.80 1.39 -33.04
N PRO A 297 -27.26 2.55 -33.54
CA PRO A 297 -26.41 3.72 -33.64
C PRO A 297 -25.90 4.19 -32.26
N VAL A 298 -24.60 4.45 -32.19
CA VAL A 298 -23.93 5.01 -31.01
C VAL A 298 -23.27 6.32 -31.41
N ASP A 299 -23.27 7.30 -30.51
CA ASP A 299 -22.53 8.55 -30.71
C ASP A 299 -21.03 8.26 -30.93
N ASP A 300 -20.48 8.80 -32.02
CA ASP A 300 -19.11 8.49 -32.45
C ASP A 300 -18.05 9.03 -31.47
N LEU A 301 -18.33 10.12 -30.72
CA LEU A 301 -17.42 10.63 -29.69
C LEU A 301 -17.36 9.68 -28.50
N ASN A 302 -18.52 9.31 -27.94
CA ASN A 302 -18.57 8.39 -26.80
C ASN A 302 -18.01 7.01 -27.15
N ARG A 303 -18.32 6.50 -28.35
CA ARG A 303 -17.71 5.26 -28.86
C ARG A 303 -16.18 5.36 -28.89
N GLY A 304 -15.63 6.45 -29.45
CA GLY A 304 -14.18 6.65 -29.52
C GLY A 304 -13.52 6.66 -28.14
N ILE A 305 -14.18 7.26 -27.15
CA ILE A 305 -13.70 7.30 -25.75
C ILE A 305 -13.73 5.90 -25.13
N VAL A 306 -14.85 5.17 -25.24
CA VAL A 306 -14.98 3.80 -24.73
C VAL A 306 -13.93 2.88 -25.35
N ASP A 307 -13.79 2.92 -26.67
CA ASP A 307 -12.82 2.11 -27.40
C ASP A 307 -11.36 2.45 -26.98
N TYR A 308 -11.05 3.73 -26.70
CA TYR A 308 -9.74 4.14 -26.17
C TYR A 308 -9.44 3.51 -24.80
N PHE A 309 -10.38 3.59 -23.85
CA PHE A 309 -10.20 3.00 -22.52
C PHE A 309 -10.17 1.46 -22.55
N ALA A 310 -10.81 0.84 -23.55
CA ALA A 310 -10.74 -0.59 -23.82
C ALA A 310 -9.45 -1.04 -24.55
N GLY A 311 -8.55 -0.10 -24.89
CA GLY A 311 -7.31 -0.39 -25.64
C GLY A 311 -7.54 -0.71 -27.12
N GLN A 312 -8.74 -0.46 -27.64
CA GLN A 312 -9.15 -0.75 -29.02
C GLN A 312 -8.87 0.46 -29.94
N TYR A 313 -7.61 0.88 -30.01
CA TYR A 313 -7.23 2.17 -30.63
C TYR A 313 -7.62 2.29 -32.11
N GLY A 314 -7.61 1.21 -32.89
CA GLY A 314 -7.98 1.25 -34.31
C GLY A 314 -9.44 1.64 -34.54
N VAL A 315 -10.37 1.05 -33.80
CA VAL A 315 -11.80 1.39 -33.90
C VAL A 315 -12.13 2.72 -33.22
N ALA A 316 -11.38 3.10 -32.18
CA ALA A 316 -11.46 4.43 -31.58
C ALA A 316 -11.14 5.54 -32.59
N LEU A 317 -10.01 5.43 -33.30
CA LEU A 317 -9.62 6.39 -34.34
C LEU A 317 -10.68 6.49 -35.44
N ALA A 318 -11.21 5.35 -35.91
CA ALA A 318 -12.26 5.34 -36.92
C ALA A 318 -13.56 6.03 -36.43
N ALA A 319 -13.89 5.93 -35.14
CA ALA A 319 -15.02 6.64 -34.56
C ALA A 319 -14.78 8.15 -34.52
N PHE A 320 -13.62 8.61 -34.04
CA PHE A 320 -13.26 10.03 -34.06
C PHE A 320 -13.22 10.62 -35.47
N ASP A 321 -12.69 9.89 -36.46
CA ASP A 321 -12.66 10.34 -37.85
C ASP A 321 -14.09 10.58 -38.40
N ARG A 322 -15.04 9.66 -38.11
CA ARG A 322 -16.46 9.86 -38.46
C ARG A 322 -17.06 11.05 -37.71
N TYR A 323 -16.72 11.23 -36.43
CA TYR A 323 -17.19 12.36 -35.63
C TYR A 323 -16.77 13.71 -36.25
N PHE A 324 -15.49 13.83 -36.66
CA PHE A 324 -14.99 15.05 -37.29
C PHE A 324 -15.61 15.30 -38.67
N GLN A 325 -15.83 14.26 -39.49
CA GLN A 325 -16.48 14.39 -40.80
C GLN A 325 -17.92 14.91 -40.70
N LYS A 326 -18.64 14.56 -39.63
CA LYS A 326 -20.02 15.00 -39.38
C LYS A 326 -20.12 16.43 -38.80
N GLY A 327 -18.99 17.05 -38.44
CA GLY A 327 -19.00 18.37 -37.81
C GLY A 327 -19.53 18.36 -36.38
N GLY A 328 -19.18 17.34 -35.58
CA GLY A 328 -19.62 17.22 -34.19
C GLY A 328 -19.31 18.44 -33.32
N SER A 329 -20.21 18.78 -32.41
CA SER A 329 -20.20 20.02 -31.63
C SER A 329 -19.14 20.08 -30.51
N ASN A 330 -18.75 18.92 -29.95
CA ASN A 330 -17.79 18.82 -28.86
C ASN A 330 -16.38 18.47 -29.37
N ARG A 331 -15.90 19.30 -30.31
CA ARG A 331 -14.66 19.09 -31.06
C ARG A 331 -13.40 19.09 -30.17
N ALA A 332 -13.35 19.90 -29.12
CA ALA A 332 -12.22 19.92 -28.19
C ALA A 332 -12.03 18.58 -27.45
N THR A 333 -13.11 18.04 -26.87
CA THR A 333 -13.07 16.71 -26.23
C THR A 333 -12.64 15.62 -27.22
N ALA A 334 -13.16 15.66 -28.45
CA ALA A 334 -12.77 14.71 -29.49
C ALA A 334 -11.28 14.83 -29.86
N LEU A 335 -10.76 16.04 -30.04
CA LEU A 335 -9.33 16.29 -30.33
C LEU A 335 -8.43 15.79 -29.19
N TYR A 336 -8.84 16.00 -27.94
CA TYR A 336 -8.08 15.54 -26.77
C TYR A 336 -7.90 14.03 -26.76
N TYR A 337 -9.00 13.26 -26.82
CA TYR A 337 -8.95 11.79 -26.82
C TYR A 337 -8.40 11.21 -28.14
N TYR A 338 -8.62 11.88 -29.26
CA TYR A 338 -7.98 11.50 -30.53
C TYR A 338 -6.46 11.60 -30.44
N GLY A 339 -5.93 12.68 -29.86
CA GLY A 339 -4.50 12.83 -29.58
C GLY A 339 -3.96 11.73 -28.66
N LEU A 340 -4.67 11.41 -27.57
CA LEU A 340 -4.29 10.32 -26.67
C LEU A 340 -4.25 8.97 -27.41
N THR A 341 -5.24 8.70 -28.25
CA THR A 341 -5.35 7.46 -29.04
C THR A 341 -4.23 7.36 -30.08
N LEU A 342 -3.91 8.46 -30.75
CA LEU A 342 -2.80 8.55 -31.71
C LEU A 342 -1.46 8.29 -31.03
N ARG A 343 -1.23 8.90 -29.84
CA ARG A 343 -0.01 8.64 -29.07
C ARG A 343 0.10 7.18 -28.65
N ALA A 344 -0.97 6.58 -28.14
CA ALA A 344 -0.99 5.18 -27.76
C ALA A 344 -0.72 4.24 -28.95
N SER A 345 -1.06 4.67 -30.17
CA SER A 345 -0.77 3.98 -31.42
C SER A 345 0.62 4.29 -32.01
N GLY A 346 1.45 5.09 -31.32
CA GLY A 346 2.80 5.48 -31.76
C GLY A 346 2.86 6.63 -32.78
N ALA A 347 1.73 7.28 -33.10
CA ALA A 347 1.65 8.37 -34.07
C ALA A 347 1.86 9.74 -33.39
N PHE A 348 3.04 9.97 -32.82
CA PHE A 348 3.34 11.09 -31.92
C PHE A 348 3.16 12.47 -32.57
N GLU A 349 3.62 12.67 -33.80
CA GLU A 349 3.51 13.96 -34.49
C GLU A 349 2.04 14.30 -34.80
N LYS A 350 1.23 13.28 -35.13
CA LYS A 350 -0.21 13.47 -35.34
C LYS A 350 -0.92 13.79 -34.04
N ALA A 351 -0.52 13.15 -32.94
CA ALA A 351 -1.06 13.42 -31.61
C ALA A 351 -0.80 14.89 -31.20
N ILE A 352 0.45 15.34 -31.36
CA ILE A 352 0.84 16.74 -31.12
C ILE A 352 0.01 17.69 -31.98
N LYS A 353 -0.19 17.40 -33.28
CA LYS A 353 -1.01 18.23 -34.16
C LYS A 353 -2.48 18.32 -33.70
N ALA A 354 -3.04 17.24 -33.16
CA ALA A 354 -4.40 17.25 -32.62
C ALA A 354 -4.51 18.19 -31.41
N TRP A 355 -3.55 18.12 -30.48
CA TRP A 355 -3.50 19.03 -29.33
C TRP A 355 -3.15 20.46 -29.73
N ASP A 356 -2.31 20.69 -30.74
CA ASP A 356 -2.08 22.04 -31.30
C ASP A 356 -3.37 22.68 -31.82
N THR A 357 -4.20 21.88 -32.49
CA THR A 357 -5.51 22.33 -32.97
C THR A 357 -6.42 22.68 -31.79
N LEU A 358 -6.43 21.85 -30.73
CA LEU A 358 -7.20 22.11 -29.51
C LEU A 358 -6.74 23.43 -28.85
N ILE A 359 -5.45 23.59 -28.65
CA ILE A 359 -4.83 24.76 -28.02
C ILE A 359 -5.17 26.06 -28.77
N ALA A 360 -5.13 26.02 -30.11
CA ALA A 360 -5.35 27.19 -30.94
C ALA A 360 -6.84 27.55 -31.10
N GLU A 361 -7.71 26.57 -31.26
CA GLU A 361 -9.13 26.79 -31.57
C GLU A 361 -10.02 26.90 -30.32
N PHE A 362 -9.60 26.34 -29.18
CA PHE A 362 -10.44 26.20 -27.97
C PHE A 362 -9.74 26.65 -26.67
N PRO A 363 -9.35 27.93 -26.53
CA PRO A 363 -8.59 28.44 -25.38
C PRO A 363 -9.32 28.37 -24.03
N GLU A 364 -10.66 28.32 -24.04
CA GLU A 364 -11.49 28.29 -22.83
C GLU A 364 -12.01 26.88 -22.50
N ASP A 365 -11.62 25.85 -23.27
CA ASP A 365 -12.08 24.48 -23.02
C ASP A 365 -11.34 23.84 -21.83
N ARG A 366 -12.04 22.97 -21.10
CA ARG A 366 -11.50 22.28 -19.92
C ARG A 366 -10.25 21.42 -20.19
N PHE A 367 -10.00 21.03 -21.44
CA PHE A 367 -8.83 20.25 -21.83
C PHE A 367 -7.69 21.11 -22.41
N TRP A 368 -7.85 22.43 -22.41
CA TRP A 368 -6.86 23.33 -23.02
C TRP A 368 -5.49 23.21 -22.37
N ASP A 369 -5.43 23.29 -21.04
CA ASP A 369 -4.18 23.13 -20.27
C ASP A 369 -3.65 21.69 -20.34
N ASP A 370 -4.52 20.69 -20.23
CA ASP A 370 -4.15 19.28 -20.40
C ASP A 370 -3.52 19.02 -21.79
N ALA A 371 -3.99 19.69 -22.85
CA ALA A 371 -3.42 19.54 -24.19
C ALA A 371 -1.96 20.06 -24.28
N TRP A 372 -1.65 21.17 -23.59
CA TRP A 372 -0.26 21.65 -23.46
C TRP A 372 0.62 20.63 -22.73
N GLU A 373 0.12 20.08 -21.62
CA GLU A 373 0.81 19.04 -20.86
C GLU A 373 1.03 17.78 -21.70
N GLN A 374 -0.01 17.26 -22.37
CA GLN A 374 0.10 16.07 -23.21
C GLN A 374 1.09 16.28 -24.37
N LYS A 375 1.14 17.48 -24.95
CA LYS A 375 2.13 17.85 -25.98
C LYS A 375 3.55 17.82 -25.41
N ALA A 376 3.81 18.52 -24.31
CA ALA A 376 5.12 18.55 -23.67
C ALA A 376 5.57 17.15 -23.26
N TYR A 377 4.67 16.37 -22.63
CA TYR A 377 4.92 14.99 -22.22
C TYR A 377 5.28 14.09 -23.40
N THR A 378 4.57 14.21 -24.52
CA THR A 378 4.85 13.44 -25.73
C THR A 378 6.26 13.73 -26.26
N LEU A 379 6.64 15.01 -26.29
CA LEU A 379 7.97 15.44 -26.75
C LEU A 379 9.09 14.89 -25.87
N TRP A 380 9.07 15.09 -24.56
CA TRP A 380 10.21 14.66 -23.72
C TRP A 380 10.20 13.16 -23.43
N ASN A 381 9.03 12.53 -23.24
CA ASN A 381 8.97 11.14 -22.82
C ASN A 381 9.12 10.16 -24.00
N PHE A 382 8.37 10.39 -25.09
CA PHE A 382 8.33 9.46 -26.22
C PHE A 382 9.32 9.84 -27.32
N MET A 383 9.45 11.12 -27.63
CA MET A 383 10.31 11.59 -28.73
C MET A 383 11.73 11.99 -28.28
N LYS A 384 11.96 12.12 -26.97
CA LYS A 384 13.23 12.59 -26.37
C LYS A 384 13.64 14.00 -26.85
N GLU A 385 12.67 14.82 -27.24
CA GLU A 385 12.86 16.20 -27.66
C GLU A 385 12.74 17.17 -26.47
N TYR A 386 13.69 17.12 -25.55
CA TYR A 386 13.66 17.88 -24.29
C TYR A 386 13.56 19.39 -24.50
N ASN A 387 14.34 19.96 -25.43
CA ASN A 387 14.28 21.40 -25.71
C ASN A 387 12.90 21.83 -26.23
N ALA A 388 12.30 21.06 -27.13
CA ALA A 388 10.97 21.37 -27.63
C ALA A 388 9.92 21.31 -26.51
N ALA A 389 10.00 20.30 -25.63
CA ALA A 389 9.12 20.19 -24.47
C ALA A 389 9.26 21.38 -23.50
N ILE A 390 10.50 21.81 -23.20
CA ILE A 390 10.77 22.99 -22.36
C ILE A 390 10.12 24.23 -22.97
N GLU A 391 10.30 24.47 -24.28
CA GLU A 391 9.68 25.62 -24.95
C GLU A 391 8.15 25.56 -24.90
N VAL A 392 7.53 24.38 -25.08
CA VAL A 392 6.08 24.21 -24.95
C VAL A 392 5.60 24.62 -23.55
N LEU A 393 6.29 24.17 -22.50
CA LEU A 393 5.94 24.50 -21.12
C LEU A 393 6.14 26.00 -20.82
N LEU A 394 7.25 26.59 -21.26
CA LEU A 394 7.51 28.03 -21.09
C LEU A 394 6.52 28.89 -21.89
N ASN A 395 6.12 28.45 -23.08
CA ASN A 395 5.12 29.15 -23.90
C ASN A 395 3.73 29.14 -23.24
N PHE A 396 3.35 28.08 -22.54
CA PHE A 396 2.13 28.07 -21.72
C PHE A 396 2.17 29.19 -20.67
N VAL A 397 3.27 29.28 -19.92
CA VAL A 397 3.47 30.31 -18.88
C VAL A 397 3.41 31.72 -19.48
N GLN A 398 4.00 31.93 -20.65
CA GLN A 398 3.93 33.22 -21.36
C GLN A 398 2.53 33.54 -21.88
N THR A 399 1.80 32.54 -22.38
CA THR A 399 0.46 32.71 -22.96
C THR A 399 -0.59 32.96 -21.88
N ALA A 400 -0.51 32.24 -20.75
CA ALA A 400 -1.49 32.29 -19.67
C ALA A 400 -0.80 32.45 -18.29
N PRO A 401 -0.10 33.58 -18.04
CA PRO A 401 0.71 33.75 -16.84
C PRO A 401 -0.09 33.74 -15.53
N ASN A 402 -1.39 34.04 -15.59
CA ASN A 402 -2.30 34.03 -14.43
C ASN A 402 -3.09 32.72 -14.30
N HIS A 403 -2.85 31.72 -15.16
CA HIS A 403 -3.54 30.43 -15.07
C HIS A 403 -3.17 29.74 -13.75
N PRO A 404 -4.11 29.02 -13.08
CA PRO A 404 -3.82 28.33 -11.83
C PRO A 404 -2.64 27.35 -11.89
N ARG A 405 -2.36 26.80 -13.08
CA ARG A 405 -1.24 25.87 -13.34
C ARG A 405 0.03 26.54 -13.89
N ALA A 406 0.08 27.86 -14.05
CA ALA A 406 1.26 28.51 -14.66
C ALA A 406 2.56 28.25 -13.86
N ALA A 407 2.48 28.25 -12.53
CA ALA A 407 3.62 27.89 -11.68
C ALA A 407 4.04 26.41 -11.81
N GLU A 408 3.08 25.49 -11.97
CA GLU A 408 3.33 24.06 -12.22
C GLU A 408 4.08 23.88 -13.55
N PHE A 409 3.61 24.48 -14.64
CA PHE A 409 4.27 24.41 -15.95
C PHE A 409 5.69 24.99 -15.93
N LEU A 410 5.90 26.10 -15.20
CA LEU A 410 7.25 26.66 -15.02
C LEU A 410 8.16 25.72 -14.22
N PHE A 411 7.62 25.07 -13.19
CA PHE A 411 8.33 24.08 -12.40
C PHE A 411 8.70 22.84 -13.24
N ASP A 412 7.78 22.34 -14.06
CA ASP A 412 7.99 21.20 -14.96
C ASP A 412 9.01 21.52 -16.06
N ALA A 413 9.05 22.75 -16.57
CA ALA A 413 10.07 23.17 -17.52
C ALA A 413 11.49 23.04 -16.92
N GLY A 414 11.65 23.37 -15.63
CA GLY A 414 12.90 23.16 -14.91
C GLY A 414 13.23 21.67 -14.72
N LEU A 415 12.23 20.82 -14.43
CA LEU A 415 12.42 19.37 -14.33
C LEU A 415 12.86 18.76 -15.66
N VAL A 416 12.23 19.14 -16.77
CA VAL A 416 12.61 18.65 -18.10
C VAL A 416 14.02 19.10 -18.47
N ALA A 417 14.41 20.33 -18.13
CA ALA A 417 15.78 20.82 -18.30
C ALA A 417 16.80 20.04 -17.45
N GLU A 418 16.48 19.72 -16.20
CA GLU A 418 17.33 18.89 -15.33
C GLU A 418 17.49 17.48 -15.89
N MET A 419 16.40 16.86 -16.36
CA MET A 419 16.42 15.52 -16.94
C MET A 419 17.33 15.40 -18.17
N ASP A 420 17.40 16.47 -18.97
CA ASP A 420 18.30 16.57 -20.12
C ASP A 420 19.75 16.93 -19.74
N GLY A 421 20.03 17.12 -18.44
CA GLY A 421 21.34 17.50 -17.93
C GLY A 421 21.68 18.99 -18.08
N GLN A 422 20.72 19.83 -18.48
CA GLN A 422 20.90 21.29 -18.60
C GLN A 422 20.79 21.98 -17.23
N LEU A 423 21.67 21.62 -16.29
CA LEU A 423 21.60 22.04 -14.87
C LEU A 423 21.52 23.56 -14.69
N GLN A 424 22.33 24.31 -15.44
CA GLN A 424 22.34 25.77 -15.39
C GLN A 424 20.99 26.36 -15.82
N ARG A 425 20.43 25.85 -16.93
CA ARG A 425 19.13 26.28 -17.45
C ARG A 425 17.99 25.89 -16.50
N ALA A 426 18.06 24.70 -15.91
CA ALA A 426 17.08 24.25 -14.92
C ALA A 426 17.04 25.20 -13.70
N ALA A 427 18.21 25.57 -13.17
CA ALA A 427 18.31 26.55 -12.09
C ALA A 427 17.71 27.90 -12.49
N GLU A 428 18.09 28.45 -13.65
CA GLU A 428 17.55 29.72 -14.15
C GLU A 428 16.03 29.72 -14.38
N ILE A 429 15.46 28.57 -14.76
CA ILE A 429 14.00 28.42 -14.90
C ILE A 429 13.34 28.43 -13.52
N TRP A 430 13.82 27.63 -12.56
CA TRP A 430 13.23 27.56 -11.23
C TRP A 430 13.41 28.84 -10.42
N GLU A 431 14.51 29.58 -10.60
CA GLU A 431 14.74 30.89 -9.97
C GLU A 431 13.65 31.92 -10.32
N LYS A 432 12.91 31.72 -11.42
CA LYS A 432 11.78 32.58 -11.82
C LYS A 432 10.52 32.36 -10.99
N LEU A 433 10.37 31.22 -10.31
CA LEU A 433 9.16 30.90 -9.54
C LEU A 433 8.93 31.89 -8.39
N GLU A 434 9.99 32.29 -7.69
CA GLU A 434 9.86 33.24 -6.59
C GLU A 434 9.36 34.63 -7.03
N PRO A 435 9.99 35.32 -8.00
CA PRO A 435 9.52 36.65 -8.41
C PRO A 435 8.20 36.62 -9.19
N GLN A 436 7.85 35.51 -9.87
CA GLN A 436 6.62 35.43 -10.68
C GLN A 436 5.42 34.83 -9.92
N TYR A 437 5.67 33.87 -9.03
CA TYR A 437 4.66 33.06 -8.34
C TYR A 437 4.98 32.87 -6.84
N PRO A 438 5.25 33.93 -6.05
CA PRO A 438 5.76 33.81 -4.69
C PRO A 438 4.84 33.02 -3.73
N ALA A 439 3.54 32.99 -4.00
CA ALA A 439 2.55 32.27 -3.19
C ALA A 439 2.31 30.80 -3.64
N SER A 440 2.96 30.35 -4.71
CA SER A 440 2.80 28.99 -5.22
C SER A 440 3.50 27.96 -4.34
N GLU A 441 2.90 26.77 -4.20
CA GLU A 441 3.52 25.62 -3.54
C GLU A 441 4.82 25.15 -4.22
N TYR A 442 4.99 25.44 -5.51
CA TYR A 442 6.19 25.08 -6.27
C TYR A 442 7.39 25.98 -5.94
N THR A 443 7.18 27.16 -5.34
CA THR A 443 8.23 28.17 -5.20
C THR A 443 9.37 27.72 -4.29
N TYR A 444 9.07 27.19 -3.11
CA TYR A 444 10.12 26.65 -2.23
C TYR A 444 10.88 25.50 -2.92
N ARG A 445 10.17 24.50 -3.48
CA ARG A 445 10.82 23.34 -4.08
C ARG A 445 11.62 23.71 -5.32
N GLY A 446 11.16 24.66 -6.11
CA GLY A 446 11.88 25.21 -7.26
C GLY A 446 13.20 25.86 -6.83
N ILE A 447 13.18 26.79 -5.88
CA ILE A 447 14.41 27.41 -5.36
C ILE A 447 15.36 26.38 -4.75
N PHE A 448 14.82 25.41 -4.02
CA PHE A 448 15.62 24.31 -3.48
C PHE A 448 16.30 23.49 -4.58
N LEU A 449 15.55 23.09 -5.63
CA LEU A 449 16.09 22.34 -6.77
C LEU A 449 17.06 23.17 -7.62
N ALA A 450 16.86 24.48 -7.72
CA ALA A 450 17.85 25.38 -8.31
C ALA A 450 19.17 25.33 -7.54
N GLY A 451 19.12 25.34 -6.20
CA GLY A 451 20.29 25.13 -5.33
C GLY A 451 21.00 23.79 -5.60
N ILE A 452 20.23 22.70 -5.73
CA ILE A 452 20.75 21.37 -6.07
C ILE A 452 21.42 21.36 -7.46
N SER A 453 20.80 21.98 -8.47
CA SER A 453 21.39 22.09 -9.81
C SER A 453 22.70 22.89 -9.82
N ARG A 454 22.76 24.02 -9.09
CA ARG A 454 23.98 24.80 -8.93
C ARG A 454 25.07 24.00 -8.24
N TYR A 455 24.73 23.31 -7.15
CA TYR A 455 25.65 22.42 -6.42
C TYR A 455 26.26 21.37 -7.34
N ARG A 456 25.42 20.68 -8.13
CA ARG A 456 25.85 19.65 -9.10
C ARG A 456 26.69 20.21 -10.24
N SER A 457 26.47 21.46 -10.65
CA SER A 457 27.27 22.15 -11.67
C SER A 457 28.61 22.69 -11.14
N GLY A 458 28.85 22.61 -9.83
CA GLY A 458 30.06 23.14 -9.17
C GLY A 458 29.97 24.62 -8.76
N ASP A 459 28.85 25.30 -9.02
CA ASP A 459 28.59 26.67 -8.54
C ASP A 459 28.17 26.66 -7.06
N LEU A 460 29.13 26.37 -6.18
CA LEU A 460 28.89 26.23 -4.74
C LEU A 460 28.43 27.54 -4.09
N ASN A 461 28.92 28.69 -4.57
CA ASN A 461 28.51 30.00 -4.07
C ASN A 461 27.06 30.32 -4.48
N GLY A 462 26.70 30.07 -5.74
CA GLY A 462 25.32 30.21 -6.20
C GLY A 462 24.37 29.26 -5.45
N ALA A 463 24.79 28.01 -5.23
CA ALA A 463 24.03 27.05 -4.43
C ALA A 463 23.83 27.54 -2.98
N LEU A 464 24.87 28.06 -2.33
CA LEU A 464 24.80 28.58 -0.97
C LEU A 464 23.80 29.73 -0.84
N VAL A 465 23.76 30.64 -1.82
CA VAL A 465 22.78 31.74 -1.87
C VAL A 465 21.35 31.19 -1.97
N LEU A 466 21.13 30.22 -2.86
CA LEU A 466 19.81 29.61 -3.06
C LEU A 466 19.34 28.82 -1.85
N PHE A 467 20.20 28.06 -1.17
CA PHE A 467 19.81 27.37 0.07
C PHE A 467 19.53 28.33 1.21
N SER A 468 20.29 29.42 1.34
CA SER A 468 20.00 30.50 2.30
C SER A 468 18.62 31.13 2.02
N ARG A 469 18.26 31.26 0.72
CA ARG A 469 16.92 31.71 0.34
C ARG A 469 15.85 30.67 0.64
N ALA A 470 16.10 29.39 0.36
CA ALA A 470 15.21 28.29 0.64
C ALA A 470 14.89 28.15 2.14
N VAL A 471 15.85 28.42 3.05
CA VAL A 471 15.59 28.48 4.50
C VAL A 471 14.49 29.49 4.85
N SER A 472 14.50 30.64 4.17
CA SER A 472 13.51 31.72 4.40
C SER A 472 12.13 31.39 3.79
N LEU A 473 12.10 30.60 2.72
CA LEU A 473 10.88 30.20 2.01
C LEU A 473 10.25 28.91 2.55
N ALA A 474 10.96 28.15 3.38
CA ALA A 474 10.55 26.83 3.83
C ALA A 474 9.15 26.87 4.51
N PRO A 475 8.15 26.13 3.96
CA PRO A 475 6.78 26.19 4.46
C PRO A 475 6.57 25.41 5.76
N ASN A 476 7.50 24.51 6.11
CA ASN A 476 7.42 23.66 7.30
C ASN A 476 8.83 23.37 7.87
N PRO A 477 8.92 22.83 9.11
CA PRO A 477 10.20 22.51 9.75
C PRO A 477 11.10 21.56 8.96
N ARG A 478 10.52 20.52 8.33
CA ARG A 478 11.25 19.52 7.52
C ARG A 478 11.96 20.17 6.34
N ASP A 479 11.25 21.02 5.60
CA ASP A 479 11.80 21.76 4.46
C ASP A 479 12.89 22.75 4.90
N ARG A 480 12.74 23.33 6.09
CA ARG A 480 13.78 24.19 6.67
C ARG A 480 15.03 23.37 7.06
N ALA A 481 14.84 22.20 7.65
CA ALA A 481 15.93 21.27 7.95
C ALA A 481 16.67 20.83 6.69
N ALA A 482 15.95 20.54 5.59
CA ALA A 482 16.52 20.21 4.29
C ALA A 482 17.42 21.35 3.78
N ALA A 483 16.91 22.59 3.81
CA ALA A 483 17.65 23.75 3.35
C ALA A 483 18.91 24.01 4.20
N TYR A 484 18.83 23.86 5.53
CA TYR A 484 20.00 23.96 6.40
C TYR A 484 21.02 22.84 6.14
N LEU A 485 20.58 21.60 5.94
CA LEU A 485 21.49 20.48 5.63
C LEU A 485 22.34 20.81 4.39
N TRP A 486 21.69 21.25 3.31
CA TRP A 486 22.35 21.59 2.06
C TRP A 486 23.16 22.89 2.12
N GLN A 487 22.72 23.88 2.88
CA GLN A 487 23.51 25.08 3.17
C GLN A 487 24.83 24.71 3.86
N GLY A 488 24.79 23.85 4.89
CA GLY A 488 25.98 23.37 5.58
C GLY A 488 26.92 22.56 4.67
N LYS A 489 26.35 21.74 3.76
CA LYS A 489 27.15 21.04 2.75
C LYS A 489 27.87 21.98 1.80
N CYS A 490 27.22 23.06 1.36
CA CYS A 490 27.85 24.08 0.52
C CYS A 490 28.99 24.79 1.28
N GLN A 491 28.76 25.19 2.54
CA GLN A 491 29.79 25.82 3.38
C GLN A 491 31.01 24.91 3.54
N LYS A 492 30.81 23.63 3.87
CA LYS A 492 31.90 22.65 3.97
C LYS A 492 32.65 22.49 2.65
N ALA A 493 31.93 22.40 1.52
CA ALA A 493 32.54 22.26 0.20
C ALA A 493 33.36 23.50 -0.23
N ILE A 494 33.02 24.69 0.27
CA ILE A 494 33.79 25.94 0.06
C ILE A 494 34.98 26.06 1.04
N GLY A 495 35.04 25.22 2.08
CA GLY A 495 36.11 25.17 3.08
C GLY A 495 35.77 25.83 4.42
N ASP A 496 34.54 26.26 4.63
CA ASP A 496 34.07 26.83 5.90
C ASP A 496 33.40 25.77 6.78
N GLU A 497 34.22 24.90 7.36
CA GLU A 497 33.74 23.79 8.20
C GLU A 497 33.12 24.28 9.51
N ALA A 498 33.58 25.42 10.06
CA ALA A 498 33.02 25.99 11.27
C ALA A 498 31.57 26.47 11.05
N ALA A 499 31.31 27.16 9.94
CA ALA A 499 29.94 27.54 9.58
C ALA A 499 29.06 26.31 9.31
N ALA A 500 29.59 25.30 8.60
CA ALA A 500 28.85 24.06 8.32
C ALA A 500 28.36 23.36 9.59
N GLN A 501 29.22 23.24 10.61
CA GLN A 501 28.87 22.64 11.90
C GLN A 501 27.75 23.42 12.61
N VAL A 502 27.81 24.75 12.60
CA VAL A 502 26.75 25.60 13.19
C VAL A 502 25.44 25.44 12.45
N THR A 503 25.47 25.48 11.12
CA THR A 503 24.27 25.36 10.27
C THR A 503 23.62 23.97 10.38
N TRP A 504 24.40 22.89 10.44
CA TRP A 504 23.87 21.55 10.72
C TRP A 504 23.26 21.46 12.12
N GLY A 505 23.83 22.14 13.12
CA GLY A 505 23.21 22.26 14.44
C GLY A 505 21.81 22.90 14.41
N GLN A 506 21.58 23.85 13.49
CA GLN A 506 20.25 24.43 13.28
C GLN A 506 19.27 23.41 12.67
N ALA A 507 19.72 22.61 11.70
CA ALA A 507 18.92 21.51 11.16
C ALA A 507 18.54 20.50 12.26
N VAL A 508 19.47 20.10 13.13
CA VAL A 508 19.21 19.13 14.21
C VAL A 508 18.07 19.58 15.14
N ASN A 509 17.96 20.88 15.42
CA ASN A 509 17.00 21.41 16.38
C ASN A 509 15.60 21.67 15.79
N ILE A 510 15.49 21.91 14.48
CA ILE A 510 14.22 22.34 13.88
C ILE A 510 13.21 21.19 13.68
N ASP A 511 13.71 19.98 13.38
CA ASP A 511 12.90 18.78 13.14
C ASP A 511 13.59 17.53 13.75
N PRO A 512 13.71 17.42 15.08
CA PRO A 512 14.70 16.55 15.73
C PRO A 512 14.62 15.05 15.42
N THR A 513 13.47 14.56 14.93
CA THR A 513 13.23 13.18 14.51
C THR A 513 13.09 13.02 13.00
N GLY A 514 13.08 14.12 12.25
CA GLY A 514 12.98 14.12 10.80
C GLY A 514 14.29 13.74 10.12
N TYR A 515 14.17 13.24 8.89
CA TYR A 515 15.29 12.74 8.08
C TYR A 515 16.50 13.69 8.03
N TYR A 516 16.28 14.95 7.64
CA TYR A 516 17.38 15.89 7.39
C TYR A 516 18.12 16.26 8.69
N SER A 517 17.42 16.25 9.81
CA SER A 517 17.99 16.53 11.13
C SER A 517 18.77 15.34 11.68
N GLU A 518 18.29 14.11 11.46
CA GLU A 518 19.07 12.90 11.72
C GLU A 518 20.36 12.90 10.88
N ARG A 519 20.24 13.19 9.59
CA ARG A 519 21.37 13.21 8.68
C ARG A 519 22.37 14.32 9.02
N ALA A 520 21.90 15.51 9.37
CA ALA A 520 22.76 16.59 9.86
C ALA A 520 23.53 16.19 11.13
N ARG A 521 22.88 15.46 12.06
CA ARG A 521 23.55 14.95 13.27
C ARG A 521 24.69 13.99 12.93
N GLU A 522 24.48 13.10 11.97
CA GLU A 522 25.52 12.19 11.52
C GLU A 522 26.66 12.90 10.79
N LEU A 523 26.35 13.93 9.99
CA LEU A 523 27.39 14.76 9.36
C LEU A 523 28.27 15.47 10.40
N ILE A 524 27.66 15.98 11.49
CA ILE A 524 28.39 16.54 12.63
C ILE A 524 29.30 15.49 13.28
N LEU A 525 28.82 14.25 13.43
CA LEU A 525 29.53 13.14 14.08
C LEU A 525 30.49 12.37 13.13
N GLY A 526 30.53 12.69 11.84
CA GLY A 526 31.32 11.94 10.85
C GLY A 526 30.80 10.53 10.58
N GLN A 527 29.50 10.28 10.74
CA GLN A 527 28.86 8.97 10.56
C GLN A 527 28.24 8.81 9.17
N ALA A 528 28.31 7.58 8.66
CA ALA A 528 27.64 7.18 7.44
C ALA A 528 26.12 7.11 7.66
N PRO A 529 25.30 7.29 6.62
CA PRO A 529 23.87 7.10 6.73
C PRO A 529 23.51 5.68 7.20
N PHE A 530 22.39 5.53 7.92
CA PHE A 530 21.93 4.23 8.45
C PHE A 530 22.93 3.53 9.40
N THR A 531 23.84 4.26 10.05
CA THR A 531 24.75 3.66 11.03
C THR A 531 23.95 3.06 12.21
N PRO A 532 24.04 1.74 12.47
CA PRO A 532 23.34 1.09 13.58
C PRO A 532 23.95 1.45 14.94
N PRO A 533 23.23 1.26 16.04
CA PRO A 533 23.80 1.39 17.38
C PRO A 533 24.91 0.35 17.61
N GLN A 534 25.94 0.72 18.38
CA GLN A 534 27.04 -0.21 18.71
C GLN A 534 26.58 -1.36 19.60
N MET A 535 25.68 -1.08 20.54
CA MET A 535 25.04 -2.07 21.40
C MET A 535 23.54 -1.80 21.41
N PHE A 536 22.75 -2.87 21.30
CA PHE A 536 21.30 -2.81 21.37
C PHE A 536 20.76 -3.96 22.20
N ASP A 537 19.60 -3.76 22.80
CA ASP A 537 18.90 -4.75 23.61
C ASP A 537 17.49 -4.96 23.08
N LEU A 538 17.15 -6.22 22.79
CA LEU A 538 15.83 -6.61 22.28
C LEU A 538 14.96 -7.26 23.36
N ALA A 539 15.47 -7.41 24.59
CA ALA A 539 14.72 -7.94 25.72
C ALA A 539 13.81 -6.85 26.30
N VAL A 540 12.54 -6.84 25.85
CA VAL A 540 11.51 -5.91 26.33
C VAL A 540 10.58 -6.62 27.30
N ASP A 541 10.38 -6.06 28.50
CA ASP A 541 9.35 -6.49 29.46
C ASP A 541 8.12 -5.58 29.36
N LEU A 542 7.28 -5.86 28.35
CA LEU A 542 6.07 -5.08 28.09
C LEU A 542 5.08 -5.11 29.26
N GLU A 543 5.09 -6.17 30.08
CA GLU A 543 4.15 -6.28 31.20
C GLU A 543 4.54 -5.31 32.33
N SER A 544 5.84 -5.24 32.65
CA SER A 544 6.34 -4.25 33.60
C SER A 544 6.14 -2.83 33.09
N GLU A 545 6.49 -2.56 31.83
CA GLU A 545 6.31 -1.25 31.22
C GLU A 545 4.84 -0.83 31.16
N ARG A 546 3.91 -1.76 30.92
CA ARG A 546 2.46 -1.49 30.94
C ARG A 546 2.01 -1.00 32.32
N ARG A 547 2.49 -1.60 33.40
CA ARG A 547 2.16 -1.15 34.77
C ARG A 547 2.62 0.28 35.04
N GLU A 548 3.80 0.66 34.55
CA GLU A 548 4.29 2.04 34.63
C GLU A 548 3.46 3.00 33.78
N ALA A 549 3.10 2.58 32.56
CA ALA A 549 2.23 3.35 31.67
C ALA A 549 0.84 3.56 32.26
N GLU A 550 0.27 2.58 32.97
CA GLU A 550 -0.99 2.73 33.69
C GLU A 550 -0.91 3.78 34.80
N GLN A 551 0.16 3.77 35.60
CA GLN A 551 0.36 4.78 36.65
C GLN A 551 0.52 6.18 36.05
N TRP A 552 1.29 6.28 34.97
CA TRP A 552 1.45 7.52 34.22
C TRP A 552 0.12 8.01 33.63
N LEU A 553 -0.69 7.12 33.04
CA LEU A 553 -1.98 7.44 32.48
C LEU A 553 -2.93 8.00 33.55
N ARG A 554 -2.97 7.35 34.72
CA ARG A 554 -3.77 7.80 35.87
C ARG A 554 -3.38 9.19 36.33
N SER A 555 -2.09 9.48 36.42
CA SER A 555 -1.60 10.80 36.80
C SER A 555 -1.88 11.86 35.73
N THR A 556 -1.66 11.53 34.46
CA THR A 556 -1.78 12.46 33.33
C THR A 556 -3.23 12.88 33.07
N PHE A 557 -4.16 11.93 33.16
CA PHE A 557 -5.58 12.16 32.87
C PHE A 557 -6.47 12.19 34.12
N GLN A 558 -5.88 12.21 35.32
CA GLN A 558 -6.60 12.27 36.60
C GLN A 558 -7.64 11.14 36.77
N ILE A 559 -7.26 9.93 36.39
CA ILE A 559 -8.15 8.75 36.40
C ILE A 559 -8.19 8.14 37.81
N GLY A 560 -9.38 7.95 38.36
CA GLY A 560 -9.60 7.34 39.69
C GLY A 560 -9.14 5.87 39.75
N ALA A 561 -8.73 5.42 40.93
CA ALA A 561 -8.17 4.08 41.16
C ALA A 561 -9.16 2.94 40.86
N GLU A 562 -10.47 3.24 40.91
CA GLU A 562 -11.58 2.33 40.61
C GLU A 562 -11.73 2.02 39.12
N VAL A 563 -11.18 2.84 38.23
CA VAL A 563 -11.25 2.59 36.78
C VAL A 563 -10.29 1.47 36.42
N ASP A 564 -10.84 0.37 35.91
CA ASP A 564 -10.07 -0.77 35.41
C ASP A 564 -9.41 -0.42 34.06
N LEU A 565 -8.07 -0.45 34.01
CA LEU A 565 -7.29 -0.24 32.79
C LEU A 565 -6.80 -1.56 32.17
N SER A 566 -6.97 -2.67 32.89
CA SER A 566 -6.49 -4.00 32.48
C SER A 566 -7.51 -4.73 31.60
N GLY A 567 -8.80 -4.57 31.89
CA GLY A 567 -9.89 -5.10 31.07
C GLY A 567 -10.43 -4.10 30.04
N MET A 568 -11.37 -4.57 29.23
CA MET A 568 -12.03 -3.75 28.21
C MET A 568 -13.09 -2.77 28.76
N GLY A 569 -13.45 -2.87 30.04
CA GLY A 569 -14.47 -2.03 30.64
C GLY A 569 -15.77 -2.02 29.84
N GLU A 570 -16.27 -0.82 29.49
CA GLU A 570 -17.49 -0.68 28.69
C GLU A 570 -17.34 -1.17 27.24
N LEU A 571 -16.12 -1.19 26.69
CA LEU A 571 -15.87 -1.66 25.32
C LEU A 571 -16.15 -3.15 25.15
N ALA A 572 -16.15 -3.93 26.24
CA ALA A 572 -16.52 -5.34 26.20
C ALA A 572 -17.96 -5.56 25.66
N ASN A 573 -18.82 -4.56 25.80
CA ASN A 573 -20.21 -4.59 25.33
C ASN A 573 -20.41 -3.77 24.03
N ASP A 574 -19.37 -3.15 23.47
CA ASP A 574 -19.49 -2.48 22.17
C ASP A 574 -19.68 -3.52 21.07
N ALA A 575 -20.74 -3.36 20.27
CA ALA A 575 -21.08 -4.32 19.24
C ALA A 575 -19.98 -4.47 18.16
N ARG A 576 -19.22 -3.41 17.87
CA ARG A 576 -18.08 -3.46 16.94
C ARG A 576 -16.95 -4.29 17.51
N TYR A 577 -16.65 -4.16 18.80
CA TYR A 577 -15.65 -4.98 19.46
C TYR A 577 -16.04 -6.47 19.42
N GLN A 578 -17.30 -6.78 19.75
CA GLN A 578 -17.80 -8.15 19.73
C GLN A 578 -17.79 -8.77 18.33
N ARG A 579 -18.21 -8.01 17.31
CA ARG A 579 -18.12 -8.43 15.91
C ARG A 579 -16.68 -8.62 15.47
N GLY A 580 -15.81 -7.65 15.74
CA GLY A 580 -14.40 -7.72 15.38
C GLY A 580 -13.71 -8.94 15.98
N LEU A 581 -13.95 -9.26 17.26
CA LEU A 581 -13.41 -10.46 17.90
C LEU A 581 -13.89 -11.75 17.23
N GLU A 582 -15.19 -11.84 16.93
CA GLU A 582 -15.73 -13.05 16.32
C GLU A 582 -15.20 -13.22 14.89
N LEU A 583 -15.17 -12.15 14.09
CA LEU A 583 -14.56 -12.16 12.75
C LEU A 583 -13.08 -12.56 12.79
N TRP A 584 -12.32 -12.06 13.78
CA TRP A 584 -10.91 -12.42 13.96
C TRP A 584 -10.72 -13.91 14.22
N ARG A 585 -11.59 -14.53 15.04
CA ARG A 585 -11.56 -15.98 15.32
C ARG A 585 -11.91 -16.83 14.09
N LEU A 586 -12.75 -16.29 13.21
CA LEU A 586 -13.11 -16.89 11.93
C LEU A 586 -12.00 -16.77 10.87
N GLY A 587 -10.96 -15.96 11.10
CA GLY A 587 -9.94 -15.67 10.10
C GLY A 587 -10.34 -14.59 9.09
N LEU A 588 -11.48 -13.93 9.31
CA LEU A 588 -11.95 -12.80 8.51
C LEU A 588 -11.27 -11.50 8.97
N TYR A 589 -9.95 -11.46 8.83
CA TYR A 589 -9.09 -10.44 9.43
C TYR A 589 -9.36 -9.02 8.90
N ASP A 590 -9.66 -8.88 7.61
CA ASP A 590 -9.95 -7.58 7.00
C ASP A 590 -11.30 -7.00 7.47
N GLU A 591 -12.32 -7.85 7.60
CA GLU A 591 -13.61 -7.49 8.19
C GLU A 591 -13.44 -7.11 9.68
N ALA A 592 -12.71 -7.93 10.44
CA ALA A 592 -12.41 -7.67 11.84
C ALA A 592 -11.68 -6.34 12.04
N ARG A 593 -10.65 -6.08 11.22
CA ARG A 593 -9.89 -4.84 11.23
C ARG A 593 -10.78 -3.62 11.00
N ARG A 594 -11.76 -3.69 10.08
CA ARG A 594 -12.70 -2.59 9.82
C ARG A 594 -13.57 -2.28 11.04
N GLU A 595 -14.09 -3.32 11.72
CA GLU A 595 -14.85 -3.15 12.96
C GLU A 595 -14.01 -2.50 14.07
N PHE A 596 -12.78 -3.00 14.28
CA PHE A 596 -11.87 -2.44 15.27
C PHE A 596 -11.44 -1.01 14.94
N GLU A 597 -11.20 -0.70 13.66
CA GLU A 597 -10.79 0.63 13.22
C GLU A 597 -11.89 1.67 13.46
N ASP A 598 -13.15 1.34 13.17
CA ASP A 598 -14.26 2.25 13.47
C ASP A 598 -14.43 2.47 14.97
N LEU A 599 -14.29 1.42 15.77
CA LEU A 599 -14.28 1.56 17.22
C LEU A 599 -13.14 2.46 17.70
N ARG A 600 -11.93 2.27 17.17
CA ARG A 600 -10.74 3.07 17.49
C ARG A 600 -10.93 4.56 17.12
N ILE A 601 -11.60 4.85 16.00
CA ILE A 601 -11.94 6.21 15.60
C ILE A 601 -12.98 6.80 16.58
N ALA A 602 -14.00 6.03 16.95
CA ALA A 602 -15.06 6.48 17.85
C ALA A 602 -14.55 6.85 19.25
N VAL A 603 -13.54 6.12 19.76
CA VAL A 603 -12.91 6.41 21.06
C VAL A 603 -11.67 7.30 20.96
N SER A 604 -11.44 7.95 19.82
CA SER A 604 -10.21 8.71 19.55
C SER A 604 -9.94 9.89 20.49
N GLN A 605 -10.97 10.36 21.20
CA GLN A 605 -10.88 11.43 22.19
C GLN A 605 -10.91 10.91 23.64
N ASP A 606 -10.89 9.60 23.83
CA ASP A 606 -10.93 8.94 25.13
C ASP A 606 -9.62 8.19 25.38
N ALA A 607 -8.80 8.75 26.28
CA ALA A 607 -7.49 8.19 26.60
C ALA A 607 -7.59 6.82 27.31
N VAL A 608 -8.63 6.59 28.11
CA VAL A 608 -8.82 5.33 28.84
C VAL A 608 -9.15 4.22 27.85
N ASN A 609 -10.15 4.45 27.00
CA ASN A 609 -10.58 3.46 26.03
C ASN A 609 -9.56 3.26 24.90
N SER A 610 -8.84 4.30 24.49
CA SER A 610 -7.69 4.16 23.58
C SER A 610 -6.56 3.32 24.19
N PHE A 611 -6.29 3.46 25.49
CA PHE A 611 -5.31 2.62 26.19
C PHE A 611 -5.77 1.16 26.30
N ARG A 612 -7.03 0.91 26.65
CA ARG A 612 -7.62 -0.44 26.67
C ARG A 612 -7.54 -1.11 25.30
N LEU A 613 -7.88 -0.39 24.22
CA LEU A 613 -7.74 -0.89 22.86
C LEU A 613 -6.29 -1.17 22.49
N THR A 614 -5.34 -0.33 22.90
CA THR A 614 -3.91 -0.58 22.68
C THR A 614 -3.51 -1.96 23.21
N ASN A 615 -3.91 -2.28 24.44
CA ASN A 615 -3.58 -3.54 25.10
C ASN A 615 -4.28 -4.73 24.44
N ALA A 616 -5.59 -4.63 24.19
CA ALA A 616 -6.35 -5.71 23.58
C ALA A 616 -5.89 -6.03 22.14
N MET A 617 -5.58 -5.00 21.34
CA MET A 617 -5.09 -5.20 19.97
C MET A 617 -3.68 -5.82 19.96
N LEU A 618 -2.84 -5.48 20.95
CA LEU A 618 -1.53 -6.09 21.13
C LEU A 618 -1.65 -7.59 21.46
N GLU A 619 -2.55 -7.95 22.36
CA GLU A 619 -2.84 -9.34 22.75
C GLU A 619 -3.39 -10.17 21.59
N LEU A 620 -4.23 -9.58 20.73
CA LEU A 620 -4.77 -10.24 19.53
C LEU A 620 -3.74 -10.40 18.40
N GLY A 621 -2.62 -9.67 18.44
CA GLY A 621 -1.67 -9.57 17.32
C GLY A 621 -2.09 -8.57 16.23
N ALA A 622 -3.10 -7.73 16.50
CA ALA A 622 -3.55 -6.65 15.62
C ALA A 622 -2.66 -5.40 15.76
N TYR A 623 -1.37 -5.56 15.49
CA TYR A 623 -0.32 -4.59 15.85
C TYR A 623 -0.52 -3.19 15.28
N ARG A 624 -1.00 -3.06 14.04
CA ARG A 624 -1.30 -1.75 13.43
C ARG A 624 -2.31 -0.96 14.25
N LEU A 625 -3.37 -1.61 14.71
CA LEU A 625 -4.40 -0.99 15.53
C LEU A 625 -3.85 -0.63 16.92
N ALA A 626 -2.99 -1.47 17.50
CA ALA A 626 -2.31 -1.17 18.77
C ALA A 626 -1.40 0.07 18.64
N ILE A 627 -0.59 0.15 17.58
CA ILE A 627 0.29 1.28 17.27
C ILE A 627 -0.49 2.60 17.18
N PHE A 628 -1.62 2.60 16.47
CA PHE A 628 -2.42 3.81 16.30
C PHE A 628 -3.23 4.19 17.54
N SER A 629 -3.70 3.20 18.32
CA SER A 629 -4.35 3.43 19.60
C SER A 629 -3.38 4.02 20.62
N ALA A 630 -2.15 3.51 20.69
CA ALA A 630 -1.07 4.06 21.50
C ALA A 630 -0.78 5.51 21.12
N ARG A 631 -0.75 5.81 19.80
CA ARG A 631 -0.55 7.17 19.31
C ARG A 631 -1.69 8.11 19.70
N GLN A 632 -2.94 7.66 19.73
CA GLN A 632 -4.07 8.48 20.20
C GLN A 632 -3.90 8.89 21.67
N VAL A 633 -3.49 7.97 22.55
CA VAL A 633 -3.20 8.28 23.95
C VAL A 633 -2.13 9.36 24.07
N LEU A 634 -1.03 9.22 23.32
CA LEU A 634 0.06 10.20 23.34
C LEU A 634 -0.36 11.58 22.81
N ASN A 635 -1.18 11.61 21.75
CA ASN A 635 -1.70 12.87 21.20
C ASN A 635 -2.58 13.60 22.22
N LEU A 636 -3.45 12.86 22.93
CA LEU A 636 -4.31 13.42 24.00
C LEU A 636 -3.49 13.93 25.19
N ALA A 637 -2.32 13.34 25.44
CA ALA A 637 -1.37 13.81 26.45
C ALA A 637 -0.46 14.96 25.98
N GLY A 638 -0.65 15.46 24.74
CA GLY A 638 0.10 16.59 24.19
C GLY A 638 1.46 16.25 23.58
N TYR A 639 1.76 14.98 23.34
CA TYR A 639 3.03 14.57 22.70
C TYR A 639 2.94 14.64 21.18
N ASP A 640 3.78 15.47 20.58
CA ASP A 640 4.05 15.43 19.13
C ASP A 640 5.02 14.30 18.77
N ASP A 641 5.44 14.20 17.50
CA ASP A 641 6.37 13.14 17.07
C ASP A 641 7.73 13.26 17.76
N ALA A 642 8.26 14.48 17.88
CA ALA A 642 9.59 14.75 18.43
C ALA A 642 9.69 14.48 19.94
N THR A 643 8.63 14.79 20.69
CA THR A 643 8.58 14.62 22.15
C THR A 643 8.12 13.23 22.56
N SER A 644 7.46 12.47 21.68
CA SER A 644 6.91 11.16 22.06
C SER A 644 7.95 10.13 22.53
N VAL A 645 9.21 10.30 22.16
CA VAL A 645 10.32 9.46 22.68
C VAL A 645 10.54 9.61 24.19
N SER A 646 10.04 10.68 24.83
CA SER A 646 10.11 10.87 26.29
C SER A 646 8.86 10.38 27.03
N ALA A 647 7.86 9.84 26.34
CA ALA A 647 6.72 9.17 26.96
C ALA A 647 7.17 7.85 27.65
N PRO A 648 6.35 7.24 28.53
CA PRO A 648 6.67 5.93 29.10
C PRO A 648 7.08 4.91 28.03
N LEU A 649 8.12 4.13 28.32
CA LEU A 649 8.75 3.21 27.34
C LEU A 649 7.73 2.29 26.67
N TYR A 650 6.70 1.86 27.40
CA TYR A 650 5.58 1.07 26.88
C TYR A 650 5.04 1.59 25.54
N PHE A 651 4.72 2.88 25.44
CA PHE A 651 4.14 3.43 24.21
C PHE A 651 5.14 3.42 23.06
N ASN A 652 6.43 3.57 23.35
CA ASN A 652 7.49 3.52 22.36
C ASN A 652 7.76 2.08 21.91
N HIS A 653 7.75 1.10 22.81
CA HIS A 653 7.86 -0.32 22.45
C HIS A 653 6.59 -0.89 21.81
N VAL A 654 5.40 -0.29 22.02
CA VAL A 654 4.21 -0.62 21.21
C VAL A 654 4.31 0.03 19.83
N ARG A 655 4.63 1.32 19.75
CA ARG A 655 4.72 2.01 18.45
C ARG A 655 5.85 1.46 17.60
N PHE A 656 6.99 1.08 18.18
CA PHE A 656 8.16 0.56 17.49
C PHE A 656 8.48 -0.85 17.98
N GLY A 657 7.48 -1.72 18.02
CA GLY A 657 7.61 -3.08 18.54
C GLY A 657 8.50 -4.00 17.70
N LEU A 658 8.94 -5.07 18.35
CA LEU A 658 9.71 -6.18 17.77
C LEU A 658 8.77 -7.33 17.37
N TYR A 659 7.66 -7.01 16.69
CA TYR A 659 6.65 -7.99 16.29
C TYR A 659 7.19 -8.94 15.23
N PHE A 660 6.71 -10.20 15.21
CA PHE A 660 7.25 -11.25 14.33
C PHE A 660 8.76 -11.49 14.48
N SER A 661 9.33 -11.29 15.68
CA SER A 661 10.76 -11.52 15.95
C SER A 661 11.23 -12.93 15.61
N ASP A 662 10.35 -13.93 15.76
CA ASP A 662 10.59 -15.32 15.38
C ASP A 662 10.79 -15.52 13.86
N LEU A 663 10.30 -14.59 13.03
CA LEU A 663 10.56 -14.55 11.59
C LEU A 663 11.67 -13.55 11.23
N ILE A 664 11.61 -12.33 11.78
CA ILE A 664 12.48 -11.20 11.39
C ILE A 664 13.92 -11.43 11.81
N LEU A 665 14.18 -11.89 13.04
CA LEU A 665 15.56 -12.08 13.53
C LEU A 665 16.35 -13.13 12.72
N PRO A 666 15.84 -14.36 12.52
CA PRO A 666 16.57 -15.34 11.71
C PRO A 666 16.70 -14.92 10.25
N THR A 667 15.68 -14.24 9.69
CA THR A 667 15.73 -13.74 8.30
C THR A 667 16.76 -12.62 8.15
N ALA A 668 16.81 -11.67 9.09
CA ALA A 668 17.82 -10.61 9.12
C ALA A 668 19.23 -11.19 9.19
N GLN A 669 19.44 -12.21 10.04
CA GLN A 669 20.72 -12.93 10.12
C GLN A 669 21.07 -13.62 8.80
N LYS A 670 20.12 -14.37 8.21
CA LYS A 670 20.30 -15.09 6.94
C LYS A 670 20.77 -14.16 5.81
N TYR A 671 20.18 -12.97 5.73
CA TYR A 671 20.45 -11.98 4.67
C TYR A 671 21.46 -10.89 5.07
N GLN A 672 22.10 -11.02 6.24
CA GLN A 672 23.08 -10.07 6.78
C GLN A 672 22.54 -8.63 6.86
N LEU A 673 21.25 -8.49 7.16
CA LEU A 673 20.60 -7.20 7.37
C LEU A 673 20.58 -6.91 8.87
N HIS A 674 20.75 -5.63 9.26
CA HIS A 674 20.60 -5.27 10.66
C HIS A 674 19.13 -5.46 11.09
N PRO A 675 18.83 -6.17 12.20
CA PRO A 675 17.45 -6.45 12.60
C PRO A 675 16.57 -5.20 12.74
N LEU A 676 17.09 -4.13 13.35
CA LEU A 676 16.36 -2.87 13.50
C LEU A 676 16.00 -2.20 12.15
N LEU A 677 16.82 -2.39 11.11
CA LEU A 677 16.48 -1.93 9.76
C LEU A 677 15.31 -2.73 9.19
N LEU A 678 15.33 -4.06 9.34
CA LEU A 678 14.25 -4.90 8.84
C LEU A 678 12.92 -4.62 9.56
N PHE A 679 12.93 -4.42 10.88
CA PHE A 679 11.76 -3.94 11.62
C PHE A 679 11.26 -2.58 11.11
N SER A 680 12.19 -1.67 10.78
CA SER A 680 11.84 -0.34 10.26
C SER A 680 11.14 -0.42 8.90
N ILE A 681 11.57 -1.34 8.04
CA ILE A 681 10.96 -1.56 6.73
C ILE A 681 9.57 -2.20 6.89
N VAL A 682 9.44 -3.30 7.65
CA VAL A 682 8.13 -3.92 7.91
C VAL A 682 7.15 -2.91 8.52
N ARG A 683 7.65 -2.06 9.43
CA ARG A 683 6.87 -0.97 10.00
C ARG A 683 6.40 0.05 8.95
N GLN A 684 7.29 0.49 8.07
CA GLN A 684 6.96 1.44 7.01
C GLN A 684 5.93 0.85 6.03
N GLU A 685 6.10 -0.42 5.66
CA GLU A 685 5.30 -1.07 4.62
C GLU A 685 3.88 -1.39 5.07
N SER A 686 3.72 -1.97 6.26
CA SER A 686 2.42 -2.49 6.70
C SER A 686 2.01 -2.02 8.09
N ALA A 687 2.93 -1.45 8.87
CA ALA A 687 2.81 -1.33 10.31
C ALA A 687 2.48 -2.68 10.97
N PHE A 688 3.12 -3.74 10.48
CA PHE A 688 2.98 -5.13 10.95
C PHE A 688 1.61 -5.76 10.69
N GLU A 689 0.89 -5.31 9.66
CA GLU A 689 -0.37 -5.91 9.22
C GLU A 689 -0.10 -6.91 8.08
N GLY A 690 -0.26 -8.21 8.34
CA GLY A 690 0.16 -9.26 7.40
C GLY A 690 -0.76 -9.47 6.19
N PHE A 691 -2.00 -8.98 6.26
CA PHE A 691 -3.04 -9.26 5.26
C PHE A 691 -3.41 -8.01 4.42
N VAL A 692 -2.64 -6.91 4.49
CA VAL A 692 -2.94 -5.69 3.71
C VAL A 692 -2.54 -5.76 2.25
N ARG A 693 -3.35 -5.08 1.42
CA ARG A 693 -3.09 -4.81 0.02
C ARG A 693 -3.01 -3.30 -0.26
N SER A 694 -1.96 -2.83 -0.92
CA SER A 694 -1.89 -1.43 -1.39
C SER A 694 -2.84 -1.18 -2.57
N SER A 695 -3.10 0.09 -2.88
CA SER A 695 -3.82 0.49 -4.08
C SER A 695 -3.16 0.00 -5.37
N ALA A 696 -1.82 -0.06 -5.40
CA ALA A 696 -1.04 -0.61 -6.51
C ALA A 696 -1.04 -2.15 -6.56
N GLY A 697 -1.50 -2.81 -5.49
CA GLY A 697 -1.63 -4.27 -5.41
C GLY A 697 -0.47 -4.99 -4.73
N ALA A 698 0.44 -4.27 -4.07
CA ALA A 698 1.45 -4.84 -3.19
C ALA A 698 0.81 -5.52 -1.97
N ARG A 699 1.42 -6.58 -1.44
CA ARG A 699 0.78 -7.50 -0.47
C ARG A 699 1.67 -7.82 0.73
N GLY A 700 1.02 -7.90 1.90
CA GLY A 700 1.58 -8.43 3.14
C GLY A 700 2.55 -7.53 3.89
N LEU A 701 3.27 -8.12 4.86
CA LEU A 701 4.12 -7.40 5.82
C LEU A 701 5.16 -6.48 5.18
N MET A 702 5.76 -6.92 4.06
CA MET A 702 6.79 -6.18 3.34
C MET A 702 6.31 -5.64 1.98
N GLN A 703 4.99 -5.61 1.75
CA GLN A 703 4.34 -5.02 0.56
C GLN A 703 5.02 -5.41 -0.77
N ILE A 704 5.08 -6.71 -1.04
CA ILE A 704 5.68 -7.22 -2.29
C ILE A 704 4.66 -7.15 -3.42
N MET A 705 5.09 -6.65 -4.59
CA MET A 705 4.28 -6.68 -5.82
C MET A 705 4.16 -8.11 -6.35
N PRO A 706 3.00 -8.55 -6.86
CA PRO A 706 2.81 -9.91 -7.39
C PRO A 706 3.89 -10.37 -8.36
N ALA A 707 4.22 -9.55 -9.37
CA ALA A 707 5.25 -9.89 -10.36
C ALA A 707 6.65 -10.04 -9.75
N THR A 708 6.99 -9.22 -8.74
CA THR A 708 8.24 -9.35 -7.98
C THR A 708 8.24 -10.61 -7.13
N GLY A 709 7.10 -10.97 -6.55
CA GLY A 709 6.91 -12.22 -5.82
C GLY A 709 7.15 -13.46 -6.70
N ASP A 710 6.62 -13.47 -7.93
CA ASP A 710 6.85 -14.55 -8.89
C ASP A 710 8.35 -14.71 -9.22
N GLU A 711 9.07 -13.61 -9.44
CA GLU A 711 10.52 -13.62 -9.69
C GLU A 711 11.29 -14.19 -8.49
N ILE A 712 10.97 -13.73 -7.27
CA ILE A 712 11.64 -14.18 -6.05
C ILE A 712 11.35 -15.67 -5.79
N ALA A 713 10.11 -16.12 -5.98
CA ALA A 713 9.72 -17.51 -5.80
C ALA A 713 10.54 -18.43 -6.73
N GLN A 714 10.74 -18.03 -7.98
CA GLN A 714 11.60 -18.75 -8.92
C GLN A 714 13.07 -18.78 -8.47
N ASN A 715 13.60 -17.63 -8.03
CA ASN A 715 14.99 -17.51 -7.60
C ASN A 715 15.29 -18.30 -6.32
N LEU A 716 14.33 -18.38 -5.39
CA LEU A 716 14.47 -19.12 -4.12
C LEU A 716 14.08 -20.60 -4.25
N GLY A 717 13.54 -21.03 -5.40
CA GLY A 717 13.06 -22.40 -5.59
C GLY A 717 11.84 -22.73 -4.71
N TRP A 718 10.94 -21.76 -4.52
CA TRP A 718 9.69 -21.98 -3.77
C TRP A 718 8.81 -23.01 -4.48
N PRO A 719 7.92 -23.74 -3.77
CA PRO A 719 7.08 -24.78 -4.37
C PRO A 719 6.31 -24.31 -5.62
N PRO A 720 6.10 -25.19 -6.63
CA PRO A 720 5.48 -24.83 -7.92
C PRO A 720 4.05 -24.28 -7.83
N ASN A 721 3.36 -24.48 -6.72
CA ASN A 721 2.01 -23.99 -6.46
C ASN A 721 1.99 -22.59 -5.82
N TYR A 722 3.12 -21.88 -5.78
CA TYR A 722 3.16 -20.47 -5.37
C TYR A 722 2.15 -19.63 -6.14
N THR A 723 1.45 -18.76 -5.42
CA THR A 723 0.58 -17.73 -6.00
C THR A 723 0.82 -16.40 -5.29
N ALA A 724 0.38 -15.30 -5.91
CA ALA A 724 0.45 -14.00 -5.27
C ALA A 724 -0.34 -13.90 -3.93
N ILE A 725 -1.23 -14.86 -3.61
CA ILE A 725 -1.91 -14.92 -2.30
C ILE A 725 -0.93 -15.30 -1.19
N ASP A 726 0.11 -16.09 -1.50
CA ASP A 726 1.14 -16.47 -0.53
C ASP A 726 1.88 -15.27 0.05
N LEU A 727 1.90 -14.13 -0.64
CA LEU A 727 2.51 -12.89 -0.15
C LEU A 727 1.82 -12.33 1.11
N TYR A 728 0.59 -12.75 1.42
CA TYR A 728 -0.08 -12.41 2.69
C TYR A 728 0.39 -13.29 3.87
N ARG A 729 1.15 -14.36 3.62
CA ARG A 729 1.73 -15.20 4.68
C ARG A 729 2.94 -14.46 5.26
N PRO A 730 2.96 -14.12 6.56
CA PRO A 730 4.08 -13.42 7.19
C PRO A 730 5.46 -14.03 6.90
N GLN A 731 5.58 -15.36 6.97
CA GLN A 731 6.82 -16.07 6.68
C GLN A 731 7.32 -15.82 5.25
N VAL A 732 6.43 -15.91 4.25
CA VAL A 732 6.77 -15.67 2.85
C VAL A 732 7.10 -14.20 2.62
N SER A 733 6.29 -13.30 3.16
CA SER A 733 6.45 -11.85 2.99
C SER A 733 7.79 -11.36 3.54
N VAL A 734 8.15 -11.77 4.76
CA VAL A 734 9.42 -11.39 5.40
C VAL A 734 10.63 -12.00 4.68
N GLU A 735 10.55 -13.28 4.31
CA GLU A 735 11.61 -13.96 3.56
C GLU A 735 11.86 -13.30 2.19
N PHE A 736 10.79 -13.03 1.43
CA PHE A 736 10.90 -12.46 0.09
C PHE A 736 11.38 -11.01 0.13
N GLY A 737 10.84 -10.19 1.04
CA GLY A 737 11.26 -8.80 1.16
C GLY A 737 12.71 -8.66 1.63
N ALA A 738 13.15 -9.48 2.60
CA ALA A 738 14.54 -9.46 3.04
C ALA A 738 15.51 -9.95 1.95
N TYR A 739 15.16 -11.00 1.21
CA TYR A 739 15.91 -11.46 0.04
C TYR A 739 16.06 -10.34 -1.00
N TYR A 740 14.94 -9.70 -1.36
CA TYR A 740 14.92 -8.67 -2.40
C TYR A 740 15.73 -7.44 -2.00
N LEU A 741 15.61 -7.00 -0.75
CA LEU A 741 16.40 -5.90 -0.21
C LEU A 741 17.91 -6.22 -0.20
N ALA A 742 18.28 -7.41 0.28
CA ALA A 742 19.68 -7.84 0.35
C ALA A 742 20.30 -7.92 -1.04
N ARG A 743 19.57 -8.45 -2.04
CA ARG A 743 20.01 -8.46 -3.44
C ARG A 743 20.39 -7.07 -3.94
N TRP A 744 19.54 -6.06 -3.69
CA TRP A 744 19.82 -4.70 -4.15
C TRP A 744 20.90 -3.99 -3.32
N ARG A 745 20.96 -4.24 -2.00
CA ARG A 745 22.10 -3.80 -1.17
C ARG A 745 23.41 -4.32 -1.74
N ASP A 746 23.48 -5.61 -2.09
CA ASP A 746 24.70 -6.24 -2.60
C ASP A 746 25.06 -5.70 -3.99
N TYR A 747 24.06 -5.50 -4.85
CA TYR A 747 24.25 -4.86 -6.17
C TYR A 747 24.87 -3.46 -6.04
N PHE A 748 24.40 -2.65 -5.09
CA PHE A 748 24.92 -1.32 -4.80
C PHE A 748 26.04 -1.28 -3.76
N GLN A 749 26.74 -2.41 -3.54
CA GLN A 749 27.93 -2.50 -2.67
C GLN A 749 27.72 -1.96 -1.25
N GLY A 750 26.52 -2.15 -0.69
CA GLY A 750 26.16 -1.71 0.65
C GLY A 750 25.39 -0.39 0.73
N ASP A 751 25.18 0.33 -0.39
CA ASP A 751 24.39 1.57 -0.38
C ASP A 751 22.89 1.27 -0.16
N LEU A 752 22.44 1.54 1.07
CA LEU A 752 21.05 1.33 1.47
C LEU A 752 20.07 2.34 0.85
N TYR A 753 20.48 3.55 0.47
CA TYR A 753 19.58 4.48 -0.22
C TYR A 753 19.23 3.93 -1.60
N ALA A 754 20.24 3.47 -2.32
CA ALA A 754 20.04 2.85 -3.63
C ALA A 754 19.27 1.54 -3.55
N ALA A 755 19.53 0.72 -2.51
CA ALA A 755 18.76 -0.51 -2.27
C ALA A 755 17.28 -0.24 -2.00
N LEU A 756 16.96 0.73 -1.12
CA LEU A 756 15.59 1.13 -0.81
C LEU A 756 14.90 1.78 -2.01
N ALA A 757 15.63 2.56 -2.81
CA ALA A 757 15.11 3.11 -4.06
C ALA A 757 14.80 2.00 -5.08
N ALA A 758 15.60 0.95 -5.16
CA ALA A 758 15.33 -0.19 -6.03
C ALA A 758 14.13 -1.01 -5.53
N TYR A 759 13.99 -1.11 -4.20
CA TYR A 759 12.87 -1.78 -3.54
C TYR A 759 11.53 -1.11 -3.87
N ASN A 760 11.43 0.22 -3.69
CA ASN A 760 10.18 0.97 -3.86
C ASN A 760 10.00 1.54 -5.29
N GLY A 761 11.03 2.17 -5.85
CA GLY A 761 10.98 2.87 -7.14
C GLY A 761 11.43 2.03 -8.35
N GLY A 762 11.83 0.78 -8.12
CA GLY A 762 12.32 -0.14 -9.14
C GLY A 762 13.81 0.04 -9.47
N PRO A 763 14.52 -1.05 -9.82
CA PRO A 763 15.98 -1.04 -9.91
C PRO A 763 16.54 -0.20 -11.06
N GLY A 764 15.85 -0.13 -12.21
CA GLY A 764 16.28 0.70 -13.33
C GLY A 764 16.34 2.19 -12.97
N ASN A 765 15.35 2.66 -12.21
CA ASN A 765 15.32 4.04 -11.71
C ASN A 765 16.42 4.27 -10.66
N ALA A 766 16.57 3.33 -9.72
CA ALA A 766 17.61 3.41 -8.69
C ALA A 766 19.02 3.50 -9.31
N MET A 767 19.33 2.73 -10.36
CA MET A 767 20.60 2.81 -11.08
C MET A 767 20.82 4.17 -11.75
N ALA A 768 19.77 4.73 -12.36
CA ALA A 768 19.84 6.05 -12.98
C ALA A 768 20.11 7.14 -11.93
N TRP A 769 19.40 7.12 -10.79
CA TRP A 769 19.60 8.06 -9.70
C TRP A 769 20.96 7.89 -9.02
N HIS A 770 21.43 6.65 -8.83
CA HIS A 770 22.74 6.35 -8.27
C HIS A 770 23.86 6.96 -9.12
N LYS A 771 23.74 6.90 -10.45
CA LYS A 771 24.67 7.56 -11.38
C LYS A 771 24.65 9.09 -11.24
N LEU A 772 23.47 9.70 -11.06
CA LEU A 772 23.33 11.15 -10.91
C LEU A 772 23.88 11.66 -9.56
N ALA A 773 23.79 10.83 -8.52
CA ALA A 773 24.26 11.16 -7.18
C ALA A 773 25.79 11.12 -7.05
N ASN A 774 26.46 10.34 -7.90
CA ASN A 774 27.93 10.23 -7.93
C ASN A 774 28.56 9.95 -6.55
N GLY A 775 27.95 9.05 -5.77
CA GLY A 775 28.43 8.65 -4.44
C GLY A 775 28.04 9.58 -3.28
N ASP A 776 27.31 10.67 -3.54
CA ASP A 776 26.76 11.51 -2.48
C ASP A 776 25.36 11.01 -2.05
N PRO A 777 25.19 10.45 -0.84
CA PRO A 777 23.92 9.88 -0.41
C PRO A 777 22.82 10.94 -0.18
N ASP A 778 23.19 12.17 0.20
CA ASP A 778 22.18 13.21 0.38
C ASP A 778 21.74 13.72 -0.99
N LEU A 779 22.66 13.83 -1.95
CA LEU A 779 22.32 14.14 -3.34
C LEU A 779 21.45 13.07 -3.96
N PHE A 780 21.73 11.80 -3.65
CA PHE A 780 20.93 10.67 -4.10
C PHE A 780 19.45 10.89 -3.76
N LEU A 781 19.13 11.25 -2.51
CA LEU A 781 17.76 11.50 -2.13
C LEU A 781 17.12 12.62 -2.97
N GLU A 782 17.84 13.68 -3.30
CA GLU A 782 17.28 14.83 -4.01
C GLU A 782 17.07 14.60 -5.51
N VAL A 783 17.87 13.73 -6.13
CA VAL A 783 17.75 13.40 -7.56
C VAL A 783 16.70 12.33 -7.85
N ILE A 784 16.13 11.69 -6.81
CA ILE A 784 14.99 10.80 -6.95
C ILE A 784 13.77 11.60 -7.43
N ARG A 785 13.26 11.22 -8.60
CA ARG A 785 12.17 11.94 -9.27
C ARG A 785 10.78 11.53 -8.76
N PHE A 786 10.65 10.36 -8.15
CA PHE A 786 9.41 9.91 -7.54
C PHE A 786 9.30 10.44 -6.11
N SER A 787 8.27 11.24 -5.83
CA SER A 787 8.00 11.73 -4.47
C SER A 787 7.80 10.56 -3.50
N GLU A 788 7.04 9.55 -3.91
CA GLU A 788 6.79 8.34 -3.11
C GLU A 788 8.09 7.68 -2.67
N THR A 789 9.05 7.46 -3.58
CA THR A 789 10.35 6.85 -3.24
C THR A 789 11.20 7.75 -2.34
N ARG A 790 11.17 9.08 -2.50
CA ARG A 790 11.83 10.01 -1.56
C ARG A 790 11.20 9.97 -0.18
N ASP A 791 9.88 9.95 -0.10
CA ASP A 791 9.13 9.87 1.15
C ASP A 791 9.37 8.53 1.84
N TYR A 792 9.43 7.44 1.08
CA TYR A 792 9.71 6.09 1.54
C TYR A 792 11.08 5.98 2.23
N ILE A 793 12.15 6.42 1.56
CA ILE A 793 13.51 6.39 2.12
C ILE A 793 13.59 7.26 3.38
N ARG A 794 13.02 8.47 3.34
CA ARG A 794 12.96 9.35 4.52
C ARG A 794 12.21 8.69 5.67
N GLY A 795 11.05 8.10 5.41
CA GLY A 795 10.24 7.41 6.42
C GLY A 795 11.00 6.25 7.07
N ILE A 796 11.66 5.40 6.28
CA ILE A 796 12.50 4.32 6.83
C ILE A 796 13.65 4.88 7.65
N TYR A 797 14.27 5.98 7.21
CA TYR A 797 15.33 6.64 7.95
C TYR A 797 14.87 7.15 9.32
N GLU A 798 13.72 7.82 9.35
CA GLU A 798 13.10 8.38 10.55
C GLU A 798 12.72 7.25 11.51
N ILE A 799 12.08 6.20 11.00
CA ILE A 799 11.72 5.00 11.77
C ILE A 799 12.98 4.29 12.30
N PHE A 800 14.01 4.11 11.48
CA PHE A 800 15.27 3.50 11.90
C PHE A 800 15.97 4.32 12.97
N GLY A 801 15.97 5.66 12.84
CA GLY A 801 16.46 6.57 13.88
C GLY A 801 15.74 6.39 15.22
N LEU A 802 14.43 6.13 15.19
CA LEU A 802 13.63 5.86 16.38
C LEU A 802 13.94 4.47 16.97
N TYR A 803 13.99 3.41 16.16
CA TYR A 803 14.45 2.09 16.63
C TYR A 803 15.87 2.17 17.22
N ARG A 804 16.79 2.89 16.57
CA ARG A 804 18.15 3.13 17.07
C ARG A 804 18.11 3.79 18.44
N ARG A 805 17.31 4.84 18.65
CA ARG A 805 17.22 5.52 19.96
C ARG A 805 16.58 4.67 21.05
N ILE A 806 15.49 3.96 20.72
CA ILE A 806 14.69 3.18 21.69
C ILE A 806 15.48 1.97 22.19
N TYR A 807 16.18 1.27 21.29
CA TYR A 807 16.84 0.01 21.61
C TYR A 807 18.36 0.14 21.86
N ASN A 808 18.95 1.34 21.71
CA ASN A 808 20.37 1.55 21.98
C ASN A 808 20.71 1.41 23.47
N ARG A 809 21.85 0.78 23.76
CA ARG A 809 22.45 0.74 25.09
C ARG A 809 23.73 1.57 25.09
N THR A 810 23.81 2.54 26.00
CA THR A 810 25.06 3.24 26.29
C THR A 810 25.90 2.34 27.20
N PRO A 811 27.19 2.11 26.89
CA PRO A 811 28.10 1.34 27.74
C PRO A 811 28.16 1.82 29.20
#